data_AF-A0A3B0B7F7-F1
#
_entry.id   AF-A0A3B0B7F7-F1
#
_cell.length_a   1.000
_cell.length_b   1.000
_cell.length_c   1.000
_cell.angle_alpha   90.00
_cell.angle_beta   90.00
_cell.angle_gamma   90.00
#
_symmetry.space_group_name_H-M   'P 1'
#
loop_
_entity.id
_entity.type
_entity.pdbx_description
1 polymer ?
#
loop_
_entity_poly.entity_id
_entity_poly.type
_entity_poly.pdbx_seq_one_letter_code
_entity_poly.pdbx_strand_id
1 'polypeptide(L)'
;MTIDPSHFGPYLSLGLLVAGSANRSVATLLAEIRNAVFSGRPNSEQGEPRTVHAVEKFTNASVEGKGFVYRVRDTPSWWRGATISTPTGARHESPVLNDVLHLILVLKCARSIAVYTSHPSDWGRIVRAVEDGSVTKVKPMPADLINGAFTHSTWAMPTVWMKGLHYPVQTKADSKQLTGLNVRSVIDQFGDQTYHFSSGRSRVPLGVDDYESIGLSPSKHRIWLGQSADFADFCARTEWALKLLSGASAVAAPIAELAQPLGSLDKLGVPDEIGWAPQGERESWTSEAADAFALLERVSLDLDTTDSKIIEDDDTGDRTVHMVVHLVAQGAPITDVVLEIRYPQASNTVALRVVPAGQTDELDDYEQAIETILVEEGWGKIRYSDGHVVSGRVAYLPHYSAVPFTGWEWVDFTTPRAVDVTKEKPIRLGATDRRAADLSRIGEMGDDSLFSWAFDRWGEGRPGTLLCDDGSGEIADFLHLAPFDDDGESLLTFIHAKGGKSRGLRSWVVSERVRSGHRPGNQEPRLRRTGSDRGEAPGAVRECPSVERGQPWPRCLRLRGRTPRQGKEDQAPSRGAPPAHAKGPVRNRHRRCDSGPEGSTRAAQHPPCRGGGDMSERRRAILSRRRRPVKSESHHPHPSRKTSPHTLFALFSAGNQHSVGHR
;
A
#
# COMPACT_ATOMS: atom_id res chain seq x y z
N MET A 1 -8.80 27.39 37.38
CA MET A 1 -8.74 26.02 37.93
C MET A 1 -7.69 25.26 37.14
N THR A 2 -6.68 24.74 37.83
CA THR A 2 -5.69 23.81 37.27
C THR A 2 -6.08 22.38 37.65
N ILE A 3 -5.76 21.41 36.80
CA ILE A 3 -6.01 19.98 37.05
C ILE A 3 -4.67 19.30 37.31
N ASP A 4 -4.59 18.54 38.41
CA ASP A 4 -3.45 17.68 38.71
C ASP A 4 -3.33 16.58 37.64
N PRO A 5 -2.18 16.47 36.95
CA PRO A 5 -1.97 15.45 35.94
C PRO A 5 -2.07 14.01 36.47
N SER A 6 -1.87 13.77 37.77
CA SER A 6 -2.00 12.44 38.40
C SER A 6 -3.40 11.83 38.26
N HIS A 7 -4.41 12.66 37.97
CA HIS A 7 -5.78 12.23 37.73
C HIS A 7 -6.01 11.61 36.34
N PHE A 8 -4.99 11.55 35.48
CA PHE A 8 -5.11 11.00 34.13
C PHE A 8 -4.35 9.67 33.98
N GLY A 9 -4.95 8.72 33.26
CA GLY A 9 -4.30 7.51 32.73
C GLY A 9 -4.38 7.48 31.21
N PRO A 10 -3.70 8.39 30.49
CA PRO A 10 -3.88 8.55 29.06
C PRO A 10 -3.37 7.32 28.29
N TYR A 11 -4.12 6.90 27.28
CA TYR A 11 -3.63 5.92 26.31
C TYR A 11 -2.43 6.50 25.56
N LEU A 12 -1.32 5.78 25.49
CA LEU A 12 -0.11 6.25 24.84
C LEU A 12 -0.29 6.21 23.31
N SER A 13 -0.86 7.28 22.75
CA SER A 13 -0.93 7.57 21.32
C SER A 13 -0.41 8.98 21.07
N LEU A 14 0.78 9.06 20.50
CA LEU A 14 1.56 10.28 20.43
C LEU A 14 1.70 10.75 18.99
N GLY A 15 1.32 12.00 18.73
CA GLY A 15 1.83 12.77 17.61
C GLY A 15 3.25 13.24 17.90
N LEU A 16 4.11 13.25 16.89
CA LEU A 16 5.54 13.50 17.05
C LEU A 16 5.95 14.73 16.26
N LEU A 17 6.62 15.66 16.94
CA LEU A 17 7.19 16.87 16.37
C LEU A 17 8.68 16.97 16.72
N VAL A 18 9.43 17.76 15.95
CA VAL A 18 10.82 18.12 16.23
C VAL A 18 10.93 19.63 16.34
N ALA A 19 11.51 20.11 17.44
CA ALA A 19 11.81 21.51 17.63
C ALA A 19 13.04 21.94 16.83
N GLY A 20 12.97 23.16 16.27
CA GLY A 20 14.13 23.82 15.66
C GLY A 20 15.25 24.09 16.66
N SER A 21 14.94 24.18 17.95
CA SER A 21 15.90 24.35 19.05
C SER A 21 15.45 23.61 20.30
N ALA A 22 16.40 23.08 21.08
CA ALA A 22 16.13 22.45 22.38
C ALA A 22 15.50 23.43 23.40
N ASN A 23 15.70 24.74 23.20
CA ASN A 23 15.16 25.80 24.06
C ASN A 23 13.70 26.16 23.73
N ARG A 24 13.02 25.43 22.83
CA ARG A 24 11.61 25.67 22.53
C ARG A 24 10.77 25.49 23.81
N SER A 25 10.08 26.55 24.22
CA SER A 25 9.19 26.55 25.39
C SER A 25 7.94 25.70 25.13
N VAL A 26 7.68 24.73 26.01
CA VAL A 26 6.45 23.92 26.00
C VAL A 26 5.21 24.79 26.19
N ALA A 27 5.28 25.82 27.04
CA ALA A 27 4.14 26.70 27.29
C ALA A 27 3.75 27.53 26.06
N THR A 28 4.74 28.03 25.31
CA THR A 28 4.50 28.78 24.07
C THR A 28 3.93 27.85 23.00
N LEU A 29 4.51 26.67 22.81
CA LEU A 29 4.00 25.68 21.86
C LEU A 29 2.56 25.26 22.18
N LEU A 30 2.24 25.02 23.45
CA LEU A 30 0.88 24.67 23.87
C LEU A 30 -0.13 25.77 23.57
N ALA A 31 0.26 27.05 23.69
CA ALA A 31 -0.60 28.18 23.34
C ALA A 31 -0.88 28.27 21.83
N GLU A 32 0.14 28.05 21.00
CA GLU A 32 -0.01 27.98 19.54
C GLU A 32 -0.90 26.79 19.14
N ILE A 33 -0.67 25.60 19.72
CA ILE A 33 -1.52 24.40 19.52
C ILE A 33 -2.97 24.67 19.93
N ARG A 34 -3.18 25.33 21.06
CA ARG A 34 -4.54 25.69 21.51
C ARG A 34 -5.25 26.55 20.46
N ASN A 35 -4.56 27.54 19.89
CA ASN A 35 -5.13 28.38 18.85
C ASN A 35 -5.45 27.58 17.59
N ALA A 36 -4.55 26.70 17.15
CA ALA A 36 -4.75 25.83 15.99
C ALA A 36 -5.93 24.84 16.15
N VAL A 37 -6.11 24.26 17.34
CA VAL A 37 -7.21 23.32 17.60
C VAL A 37 -8.56 24.03 17.59
N PHE A 38 -8.58 25.31 18.01
CA PHE A 38 -9.81 26.11 18.12
C PHE A 38 -10.07 27.03 16.93
N SER A 39 -9.12 27.23 16.03
CA SER A 39 -9.35 27.92 14.75
C SER A 39 -10.30 27.09 13.88
N GLY A 40 -11.24 27.75 13.20
CA GLY A 40 -12.10 27.13 12.19
C GLY A 40 -13.28 26.31 12.72
N ARG A 41 -13.56 26.27 14.04
CA ARG A 41 -14.89 25.85 14.51
C ARG A 41 -15.74 27.10 14.77
N PRO A 42 -16.96 27.23 14.23
CA PRO A 42 -17.96 27.99 14.97
C PRO A 42 -18.04 27.34 16.36
N ASN A 43 -18.03 28.16 17.41
CA ASN A 43 -18.34 27.71 18.77
C ASN A 43 -19.48 26.69 18.68
N SER A 44 -19.22 25.43 19.06
CA SER A 44 -20.12 24.26 19.03
C SER A 44 -21.56 24.65 18.74
N GLU A 45 -22.14 24.39 17.55
CA GLU A 45 -23.50 24.67 16.99
C GLU A 45 -24.41 25.81 17.54
N GLN A 46 -24.18 26.28 18.76
CA GLN A 46 -24.85 27.24 19.61
C GLN A 46 -23.98 28.45 20.04
N GLY A 47 -22.74 28.61 19.56
CA GLY A 47 -22.04 29.88 19.78
C GLY A 47 -21.36 30.06 21.17
N GLU A 48 -21.38 29.06 22.05
CA GLU A 48 -20.74 29.18 23.38
C GLU A 48 -19.21 28.93 23.36
N PRO A 49 -18.42 29.74 24.10
CA PRO A 49 -16.98 29.52 24.24
C PRO A 49 -16.68 28.17 24.89
N ARG A 50 -15.71 27.42 24.33
CA ARG A 50 -15.22 26.19 24.96
C ARG A 50 -14.66 26.48 26.34
N THR A 51 -15.15 25.76 27.35
CA THR A 51 -14.53 25.76 28.68
C THR A 51 -13.18 25.05 28.58
N VAL A 52 -12.10 25.73 29.00
CA VAL A 52 -10.73 25.20 28.96
C VAL A 52 -10.13 25.27 30.37
N HIS A 53 -9.64 24.14 30.85
CA HIS A 53 -8.95 24.01 32.14
C HIS A 53 -7.48 23.65 31.89
N ALA A 54 -6.55 24.39 32.49
CA ALA A 54 -5.13 24.09 32.33
C ALA A 54 -4.76 22.84 33.15
N VAL A 55 -3.88 22.01 32.60
CA VAL A 55 -3.19 20.96 33.37
C VAL A 55 -1.95 21.57 33.99
N GLU A 56 -1.66 21.22 35.25
CA GLU A 56 -0.46 21.70 35.94
C GLU A 56 0.81 21.32 35.17
N LYS A 57 1.84 22.16 35.27
CA LYS A 57 3.14 21.84 34.67
C LYS A 57 3.68 20.59 35.36
N PHE A 58 4.15 19.62 34.59
CA PHE A 58 4.75 18.40 35.12
C PHE A 58 6.14 18.17 34.54
N THR A 59 6.96 17.47 35.31
CA THR A 59 8.30 17.03 34.93
C THR A 59 8.51 15.61 35.43
N ASN A 60 9.03 14.73 34.57
CA ASN A 60 9.41 13.38 34.94
C ASN A 60 10.72 13.05 34.22
N ALA A 61 11.78 12.77 34.99
CA ALA A 61 13.14 12.62 34.50
C ALA A 61 13.55 13.75 33.53
N SER A 62 13.80 13.46 32.25
CA SER A 62 14.22 14.46 31.26
C SER A 62 13.05 15.09 30.48
N VAL A 63 11.82 14.70 30.79
CA VAL A 63 10.62 15.20 30.11
C VAL A 63 10.01 16.34 30.91
N GLU A 64 9.81 17.47 30.23
CA GLU A 64 8.90 18.53 30.71
C GLU A 64 7.61 18.52 29.91
N GLY A 65 6.48 18.77 30.57
CA GLY A 65 5.19 18.80 29.89
C GLY A 65 4.17 19.75 30.48
N LYS A 66 3.15 20.04 29.66
CA LYS A 66 2.02 20.90 29.99
C LYS A 66 0.83 20.52 29.11
N GLY A 67 -0.39 20.83 29.55
CA GLY A 67 -1.58 20.51 28.77
C GLY A 67 -2.80 21.33 29.14
N PHE A 68 -3.92 20.99 28.53
CA PHE A 68 -5.23 21.50 28.90
C PHE A 68 -6.31 20.47 28.61
N VAL A 69 -7.41 20.58 29.35
CA VAL A 69 -8.67 19.87 29.11
C VAL A 69 -9.67 20.86 28.54
N TYR A 70 -10.41 20.47 27.53
CA TYR A 70 -11.51 21.27 26.99
C TYR A 70 -12.78 20.43 26.81
N ARG A 71 -13.92 21.09 26.88
CA ARG A 71 -15.24 20.46 26.71
C ARG A 71 -15.73 20.59 25.27
N VAL A 72 -16.25 19.51 24.73
CA VAL A 72 -17.03 19.46 23.49
C VAL A 72 -18.45 19.03 23.85
N ARG A 73 -19.44 19.76 23.34
CA ARG A 73 -20.85 19.49 23.57
C ARG A 73 -21.51 19.24 22.23
N ASP A 74 -21.73 17.98 21.94
CA ASP A 74 -22.27 17.53 20.64
C ASP A 74 -23.47 16.62 20.85
N THR A 75 -24.30 16.53 19.82
CA THR A 75 -25.39 15.58 19.79
C THR A 75 -24.83 14.16 19.57
N PRO A 76 -25.23 13.13 20.35
CA PRO A 76 -24.78 11.77 20.12
C PRO A 76 -25.11 11.26 18.72
N SER A 77 -24.24 10.43 18.13
CA SER A 77 -24.43 9.88 16.79
C SER A 77 -25.70 9.03 16.61
N TRP A 78 -26.28 8.52 17.71
CA TRP A 78 -27.56 7.79 17.70
C TRP A 78 -28.79 8.71 17.70
N TRP A 79 -28.62 10.02 17.93
CA TRP A 79 -29.72 10.97 17.89
C TRP A 79 -30.06 11.33 16.44
N ARG A 80 -31.26 10.95 16.00
CA ARG A 80 -31.81 11.17 14.66
C ARG A 80 -33.01 12.11 14.69
N GLY A 81 -33.05 12.99 15.70
CA GLY A 81 -34.17 13.89 15.98
C GLY A 81 -35.19 13.32 16.95
N ALA A 82 -35.98 14.22 17.53
CA ALA A 82 -36.94 13.92 18.59
C ALA A 82 -37.93 12.81 18.20
N THR A 83 -38.34 12.73 16.94
CA THR A 83 -39.33 11.77 16.45
C THR A 83 -38.81 10.32 16.43
N ILE A 84 -37.50 10.13 16.27
CA ILE A 84 -36.89 8.80 16.07
C ILE A 84 -36.18 8.34 17.34
N SER A 85 -35.50 9.25 18.02
CA SER A 85 -34.61 8.93 19.14
C SER A 85 -35.25 9.10 20.52
N THR A 86 -36.51 9.54 20.58
CA THR A 86 -37.26 9.62 21.84
C THR A 86 -38.10 8.35 22.02
N PRO A 87 -37.93 7.60 23.13
CA PRO A 87 -38.77 6.45 23.43
C PRO A 87 -40.26 6.82 23.49
N THR A 88 -41.13 5.92 23.04
CA THR A 88 -42.59 6.12 23.05
C THR A 88 -43.08 6.45 24.46
N GLY A 89 -43.58 7.67 24.68
CA GLY A 89 -44.05 8.14 25.99
C GLY A 89 -43.14 9.16 26.68
N ALA A 90 -41.89 9.33 26.22
CA ALA A 90 -41.04 10.45 26.61
C ALA A 90 -41.22 11.63 25.65
N ARG A 91 -41.00 12.86 26.12
CA ARG A 91 -40.95 14.07 25.29
C ARG A 91 -39.59 14.74 25.45
N HIS A 92 -38.64 14.39 24.60
CA HIS A 92 -37.43 15.20 24.42
C HIS A 92 -37.68 16.14 23.24
N GLU A 93 -38.20 17.34 23.52
CA GLU A 93 -38.43 18.38 22.50
C GLU A 93 -37.12 19.06 22.06
N SER A 94 -36.00 18.73 22.70
CA SER A 94 -34.66 19.26 22.40
C SER A 94 -33.65 18.12 22.28
N PRO A 95 -32.57 18.29 21.50
CA PRO A 95 -31.51 17.29 21.38
C PRO A 95 -30.90 16.97 22.74
N VAL A 96 -30.71 15.68 23.02
CA VAL A 96 -29.83 15.23 24.11
C VAL A 96 -28.41 15.58 23.70
N LEU A 97 -27.69 16.30 24.55
CA LEU A 97 -26.30 16.71 24.30
C LEU A 97 -25.37 15.87 25.16
N ASN A 98 -24.26 15.43 24.57
CA ASN A 98 -23.18 14.74 25.26
C ASN A 98 -22.07 15.75 25.58
N ASP A 99 -21.71 15.86 26.85
CA ASP A 99 -20.55 16.64 27.28
C ASP A 99 -19.33 15.70 27.33
N VAL A 100 -18.45 15.83 26.33
CA VAL A 100 -17.21 15.05 26.24
C VAL A 100 -16.03 15.94 26.61
N LEU A 101 -15.22 15.49 27.58
CA LEU A 101 -13.98 16.14 27.94
C LEU A 101 -12.83 15.57 27.13
N HIS A 102 -12.07 16.46 26.49
CA HIS A 102 -10.89 16.11 25.72
C HIS A 102 -9.64 16.70 26.35
N LEU A 103 -8.60 15.89 26.44
CA LEU A 103 -7.27 16.22 26.93
C LEU A 103 -6.29 16.42 25.77
N ILE A 104 -5.45 17.45 25.88
CA ILE A 104 -4.23 17.66 25.09
C ILE A 104 -3.05 17.80 26.03
N LEU A 105 -1.98 17.05 25.78
CA LEU A 105 -0.70 17.16 26.49
C LEU A 105 0.42 17.38 25.49
N VAL A 106 1.37 18.25 25.83
CA VAL A 106 2.63 18.46 25.11
C VAL A 106 3.75 18.08 26.05
N LEU A 107 4.61 17.17 25.61
CA LEU A 107 5.77 16.66 26.33
C LEU A 107 7.02 16.89 25.47
N LYS A 108 8.10 17.37 26.07
CA LYS A 108 9.36 17.65 25.38
C LYS A 108 10.52 16.93 26.07
N CYS A 109 11.34 16.25 25.27
CA CYS A 109 12.63 15.71 25.65
C CYS A 109 13.68 16.21 24.66
N ALA A 110 14.55 17.12 25.10
CA ALA A 110 15.49 17.84 24.23
C ALA A 110 14.79 18.53 23.05
N ARG A 111 15.06 18.09 21.80
CA ARG A 111 14.41 18.61 20.59
C ARG A 111 13.17 17.82 20.18
N SER A 112 12.95 16.64 20.75
CA SER A 112 11.87 15.74 20.39
C SER A 112 10.64 16.07 21.22
N ILE A 113 9.49 16.22 20.57
CA ILE A 113 8.23 16.61 21.19
C ILE A 113 7.20 15.53 20.91
N ALA A 114 6.49 15.10 21.95
CA ALA A 114 5.29 14.29 21.87
C ALA A 114 4.07 15.14 22.18
N VAL A 115 3.01 14.97 21.39
CA VAL A 115 1.70 15.58 21.60
C VAL A 115 0.67 14.47 21.72
N TYR A 116 0.00 14.41 22.87
CA TYR A 116 -1.15 13.54 23.06
C TYR A 116 -2.42 14.34 22.79
N THR A 117 -3.33 13.77 22.00
CA THR A 117 -4.65 14.32 21.72
C THR A 117 -5.69 13.22 21.91
N SER A 118 -6.68 13.47 22.76
CA SER A 118 -7.79 12.52 22.95
C SER A 118 -8.88 12.63 21.87
N HIS A 119 -9.07 13.81 21.26
CA HIS A 119 -9.99 13.96 20.12
C HIS A 119 -9.26 13.57 18.82
N PRO A 120 -9.80 12.67 17.98
CA PRO A 120 -9.10 12.15 16.79
C PRO A 120 -8.65 13.22 15.78
N SER A 121 -9.46 14.27 15.58
CA SER A 121 -9.17 15.33 14.59
C SER A 121 -8.18 16.41 15.06
N ASP A 122 -7.89 16.52 16.36
CA ASP A 122 -7.02 17.58 16.88
C ASP A 122 -5.60 17.45 16.33
N TRP A 123 -5.09 16.22 16.21
CA TRP A 123 -3.74 15.99 15.68
C TRP A 123 -3.61 16.45 14.22
N GLY A 124 -4.61 16.17 13.38
CA GLY A 124 -4.62 16.62 11.99
C GLY A 124 -4.55 18.15 11.89
N ARG A 125 -5.30 18.86 12.74
CA ARG A 125 -5.27 20.33 12.82
C ARG A 125 -3.92 20.86 13.28
N ILE A 126 -3.30 20.19 14.24
CA ILE A 126 -1.96 20.56 14.72
C ILE A 126 -0.93 20.39 13.59
N VAL A 127 -0.96 19.27 12.86
CA VAL A 127 -0.04 19.05 11.73
C VAL A 127 -0.25 20.13 10.65
N ARG A 128 -1.49 20.41 10.24
CA ARG A 128 -1.78 21.48 9.28
C ARG A 128 -1.26 22.83 9.74
N ALA A 129 -1.49 23.17 11.01
CA ALA A 129 -1.01 24.43 11.58
C ALA A 129 0.53 24.52 11.68
N VAL A 130 1.22 23.38 11.74
CA VAL A 130 2.69 23.36 11.61
C VAL A 130 3.11 23.55 10.15
N GLU A 131 2.41 22.93 9.21
CA GLU A 131 2.68 23.02 7.77
C GLU A 131 2.40 24.42 7.20
N ASP A 132 1.32 25.07 7.64
CA ASP A 132 0.95 26.45 7.24
C ASP A 132 1.76 27.54 7.97
N GLY A 133 2.54 27.16 8.98
CA GLY A 133 3.40 28.04 9.76
C GLY A 133 2.72 28.77 10.93
N SER A 134 1.45 28.52 11.23
CA SER A 134 0.74 29.07 12.40
C SER A 134 1.31 28.57 13.73
N VAL A 135 1.85 27.34 13.74
CA VAL A 135 2.62 26.76 14.84
C VAL A 135 4.10 26.76 14.42
N THR A 136 4.87 27.66 15.01
CA THR A 136 6.21 27.99 14.52
C THR A 136 7.32 27.22 15.22
N LYS A 137 8.52 27.20 14.60
CA LYS A 137 9.77 26.66 15.17
C LYS A 137 9.71 25.17 15.55
N VAL A 138 8.78 24.45 14.97
CA VAL A 138 8.65 22.98 15.04
C VAL A 138 8.39 22.46 13.63
N LYS A 139 8.67 21.19 13.40
CA LYS A 139 8.30 20.46 12.19
C LYS A 139 7.69 19.12 12.58
N PRO A 140 6.83 18.51 11.76
CA PRO A 140 6.42 17.13 11.97
C PRO A 140 7.65 16.21 11.97
N MET A 141 7.64 15.17 12.80
CA MET A 141 8.75 14.21 12.87
C MET A 141 8.89 13.47 11.54
N PRO A 142 10.04 13.51 10.85
CA PRO A 142 10.22 12.80 9.58
C PRO A 142 9.84 11.32 9.66
N ALA A 143 9.10 10.83 8.65
CA ALA A 143 8.58 9.47 8.62
C ALA A 143 9.70 8.41 8.59
N ASP A 144 10.80 8.71 7.90
CA ASP A 144 12.00 7.89 7.82
C ASP A 144 12.72 7.75 9.17
N LEU A 145 12.71 8.77 10.03
CA LEU A 145 13.21 8.66 11.41
C LEU A 145 12.32 7.78 12.28
N ILE A 146 10.99 7.86 12.12
CA ILE A 146 10.06 6.98 12.83
C ILE A 146 10.28 5.52 12.42
N ASN A 147 10.40 5.26 11.11
CA ASN A 147 10.76 3.95 10.58
C ASN A 147 12.09 3.48 11.18
N GLY A 148 13.12 4.30 11.08
CA GLY A 148 14.45 4.00 11.61
C GLY A 148 14.47 3.62 13.09
N ALA A 149 13.66 4.31 13.90
CA ALA A 149 13.57 4.07 15.34
C ALA A 149 12.83 2.78 15.69
N PHE A 150 11.82 2.38 14.90
CA PHE A 150 10.83 1.40 15.32
C PHE A 150 10.67 0.18 14.40
N THR A 151 11.37 0.12 13.27
CA THR A 151 11.19 -0.94 12.27
C THR A 151 12.50 -1.57 11.82
N HIS A 152 13.46 -1.72 12.74
CA HIS A 152 14.72 -2.38 12.44
C HIS A 152 14.48 -3.75 11.77
N SER A 153 15.31 -4.10 10.80
CA SER A 153 15.10 -5.27 9.93
C SER A 153 15.08 -6.61 10.68
N THR A 154 15.75 -6.67 11.83
CA THR A 154 15.81 -7.86 12.70
C THR A 154 14.63 -7.97 13.68
N TRP A 155 13.81 -6.94 13.82
CA TRP A 155 12.70 -6.94 14.76
C TRP A 155 11.46 -7.57 14.15
N ALA A 156 10.74 -8.37 14.96
CA ALA A 156 9.50 -8.96 14.55
C ALA A 156 8.42 -7.88 14.37
N MET A 157 7.77 -7.89 13.21
CA MET A 157 6.59 -7.04 12.96
C MET A 157 5.35 -7.92 12.94
N PRO A 158 4.62 -8.06 14.06
CA PRO A 158 3.44 -8.91 14.10
C PRO A 158 2.27 -8.38 13.28
N THR A 159 2.25 -7.09 12.93
CA THR A 159 1.20 -6.52 12.08
C THR A 159 1.79 -5.48 11.14
N VAL A 160 1.37 -5.52 9.88
CA VAL A 160 1.72 -4.50 8.87
C VAL A 160 0.46 -4.16 8.07
N TRP A 161 0.20 -2.87 7.90
CA TRP A 161 -0.79 -2.34 6.98
C TRP A 161 -0.08 -1.74 5.76
N MET A 162 -0.59 -2.10 4.59
CA MET A 162 0.00 -1.75 3.31
C MET A 162 -1.06 -1.12 2.42
N LYS A 163 -0.67 -0.10 1.67
CA LYS A 163 -1.53 0.62 0.74
C LYS A 163 -1.10 0.35 -0.69
N GLY A 164 -2.05 -0.03 -1.54
CA GLY A 164 -1.81 -0.34 -2.95
C GLY A 164 -1.58 0.92 -3.77
N LEU A 165 -0.54 0.92 -4.58
CA LEU A 165 -0.24 1.94 -5.60
C LEU A 165 -0.91 1.64 -6.94
N HIS A 166 -1.23 0.36 -7.17
CA HIS A 166 -1.90 -0.13 -8.36
C HIS A 166 -3.30 0.47 -8.53
N TYR A 167 -3.85 0.26 -9.73
CA TYR A 167 -5.24 0.55 -10.05
C TYR A 167 -6.19 -0.33 -9.24
N PRO A 168 -7.31 0.20 -8.74
CA PRO A 168 -8.36 -0.62 -8.18
C PRO A 168 -8.84 -1.64 -9.21
N VAL A 169 -8.70 -2.93 -8.89
CA VAL A 169 -9.12 -4.04 -9.74
C VAL A 169 -9.75 -5.13 -8.89
N GLN A 170 -10.71 -5.87 -9.44
CA GLN A 170 -11.45 -6.89 -8.67
C GLN A 170 -10.55 -8.04 -8.16
N THR A 171 -9.40 -8.25 -8.79
CA THR A 171 -8.49 -9.37 -8.50
C THR A 171 -7.38 -9.02 -7.51
N LYS A 172 -7.28 -7.76 -7.08
CA LYS A 172 -6.22 -7.30 -6.16
C LYS A 172 -6.76 -6.27 -5.18
N ALA A 173 -6.48 -6.47 -3.90
CA ALA A 173 -6.99 -5.59 -2.85
C ALA A 173 -6.29 -4.22 -2.86
N ASP A 174 -7.04 -3.12 -2.73
CA ASP A 174 -6.47 -1.76 -2.66
C ASP A 174 -5.63 -1.49 -1.42
N SER A 175 -5.87 -2.26 -0.35
CA SER A 175 -5.07 -2.27 0.86
C SER A 175 -4.97 -3.70 1.40
N LYS A 176 -3.91 -3.97 2.15
CA LYS A 176 -3.68 -5.27 2.80
C LYS A 176 -3.28 -5.04 4.25
N GLN A 177 -3.82 -5.87 5.12
CA GLN A 177 -3.36 -6.01 6.50
C GLN A 177 -2.87 -7.44 6.69
N LEU A 178 -1.61 -7.58 7.10
CA LEU A 178 -1.03 -8.87 7.47
C LEU A 178 -0.85 -8.90 8.98
N THR A 179 -1.20 -10.04 9.59
CA THR A 179 -1.02 -10.28 11.03
C THR A 179 -0.41 -11.66 11.25
N GLY A 180 0.56 -11.79 12.14
CA GLY A 180 1.26 -13.04 12.44
C GLY A 180 2.34 -12.88 13.52
N LEU A 181 3.22 -13.87 13.66
CA LEU A 181 4.37 -13.77 14.59
C LEU A 181 5.41 -12.77 14.08
N ASN A 182 5.69 -12.82 12.78
CA ASN A 182 6.50 -11.85 12.07
C ASN A 182 6.03 -11.81 10.61
N VAL A 183 5.35 -10.74 10.20
CA VAL A 183 4.76 -10.69 8.86
C VAL A 183 5.80 -10.46 7.76
N ARG A 184 7.01 -10.01 8.11
CA ARG A 184 8.10 -9.84 7.15
C ARG A 184 8.42 -11.14 6.40
N SER A 185 8.24 -12.31 7.03
CA SER A 185 8.51 -13.61 6.40
C SER A 185 7.39 -14.12 5.48
N VAL A 186 6.24 -13.43 5.41
CA VAL A 186 5.09 -13.85 4.60
C VAL A 186 4.70 -12.82 3.54
N ILE A 187 5.43 -11.70 3.46
CA ILE A 187 5.24 -10.72 2.39
C ILE A 187 5.63 -11.38 1.06
N ASP A 188 4.71 -11.32 0.09
CA ASP A 188 4.94 -11.89 -1.22
C ASP A 188 5.85 -10.98 -2.03
N GLN A 189 7.08 -11.43 -2.26
CA GLN A 189 8.10 -10.68 -2.99
C GLN A 189 7.69 -10.28 -4.41
N PHE A 190 6.68 -10.90 -5.01
CA PHE A 190 6.15 -10.57 -6.34
C PHE A 190 4.77 -9.95 -6.26
N GLY A 191 3.87 -10.55 -5.46
CA GLY A 191 2.50 -10.09 -5.31
C GLY A 191 2.37 -8.75 -4.59
N ASP A 192 3.31 -8.40 -3.70
CA ASP A 192 3.21 -7.22 -2.84
C ASP A 192 4.06 -6.01 -3.28
N GLN A 193 4.79 -6.12 -4.40
CA GLN A 193 5.66 -5.05 -4.95
C GLN A 193 4.92 -3.75 -5.30
N THR A 194 3.59 -3.81 -5.47
CA THR A 194 2.74 -2.65 -5.76
C THR A 194 2.02 -2.10 -4.53
N TYR A 195 2.44 -2.51 -3.33
CA TYR A 195 2.01 -1.88 -2.07
C TYR A 195 3.18 -1.15 -1.42
N HIS A 196 2.91 -0.07 -0.70
CA HIS A 196 3.89 0.57 0.19
C HIS A 196 3.52 0.36 1.66
N PHE A 197 4.53 0.41 2.54
CA PHE A 197 4.34 0.37 3.99
C PHE A 197 3.60 1.62 4.46
N SER A 198 2.44 1.47 5.11
CA SER A 198 1.66 2.61 5.61
C SER A 198 1.68 2.74 7.13
N SER A 199 1.50 1.62 7.83
CA SER A 199 1.61 1.54 9.29
C SER A 199 1.96 0.11 9.71
N GLY A 200 2.36 -0.07 10.96
CA GLY A 200 2.70 -1.38 11.46
C GLY A 200 2.69 -1.45 12.97
N ARG A 201 2.86 -2.66 13.48
CA ARG A 201 3.17 -2.94 14.88
C ARG A 201 4.48 -3.70 14.92
N SER A 202 5.41 -3.24 15.73
CA SER A 202 6.75 -3.76 15.90
C SER A 202 6.98 -4.20 17.34
N ARG A 203 7.83 -5.20 17.53
CA ARG A 203 8.32 -5.63 18.85
C ARG A 203 9.73 -5.09 19.04
N VAL A 204 9.84 -4.00 19.79
CA VAL A 204 11.12 -3.34 20.09
C VAL A 204 11.76 -4.06 21.27
N PRO A 205 12.93 -4.70 21.12
CA PRO A 205 13.56 -5.42 22.22
C PRO A 205 13.92 -4.50 23.39
N LEU A 206 13.57 -4.91 24.60
CA LEU A 206 14.02 -4.31 25.86
C LEU A 206 15.11 -5.15 26.55
N GLY A 207 15.28 -6.39 26.08
CA GLY A 207 16.25 -7.36 26.58
C GLY A 207 16.28 -8.61 25.70
N VAL A 208 16.72 -9.75 26.25
CA VAL A 208 16.83 -11.02 25.50
C VAL A 208 15.45 -11.63 25.18
N ASP A 209 14.50 -11.53 26.11
CA ASP A 209 13.15 -12.09 25.99
C ASP A 209 12.02 -11.08 26.25
N ASP A 210 12.37 -9.81 26.45
CA ASP A 210 11.43 -8.73 26.73
C ASP A 210 11.36 -7.76 25.55
N TYR A 211 10.15 -7.29 25.26
CA TYR A 211 9.90 -6.37 24.18
C TYR A 211 8.72 -5.46 24.48
N GLU A 212 8.83 -4.24 23.98
CA GLU A 212 7.70 -3.32 23.94
C GLU A 212 7.00 -3.43 22.58
N SER A 213 5.68 -3.53 22.60
CA SER A 213 4.88 -3.59 21.38
C SER A 213 4.43 -2.19 20.96
N ILE A 214 5.05 -1.65 19.92
CA ILE A 214 4.76 -0.29 19.42
C ILE A 214 4.05 -0.36 18.08
N GLY A 215 2.90 0.28 17.99
CA GLY A 215 2.28 0.64 16.72
C GLY A 215 2.81 1.96 16.19
N LEU A 216 2.95 2.08 14.88
CA LEU A 216 3.48 3.27 14.22
C LEU A 216 2.74 3.58 12.93
N SER A 217 2.55 4.87 12.66
CA SER A 217 2.00 5.41 11.41
C SER A 217 2.92 6.55 10.97
N PRO A 218 4.05 6.24 10.29
CA PRO A 218 5.08 7.20 9.95
C PRO A 218 4.57 8.40 9.15
N SER A 219 3.71 8.17 8.15
CA SER A 219 3.11 9.22 7.32
C SER A 219 2.16 10.13 8.09
N LYS A 220 1.65 9.69 9.25
CA LYS A 220 0.85 10.50 10.16
C LYS A 220 1.67 11.08 11.31
N HIS A 221 2.99 10.89 11.32
CA HIS A 221 3.91 11.32 12.37
C HIS A 221 3.49 10.80 13.76
N ARG A 222 3.02 9.55 13.85
CA ARG A 222 2.41 8.99 15.08
C ARG A 222 2.97 7.64 15.48
N ILE A 223 2.96 7.40 16.79
CA ILE A 223 3.17 6.09 17.42
C ILE A 223 2.11 5.82 18.49
N TRP A 224 1.90 4.56 18.85
CA TRP A 224 1.06 4.17 19.98
C TRP A 224 1.53 2.87 20.63
N LEU A 225 1.52 2.80 21.95
CA LEU A 225 2.05 1.65 22.69
C LEU A 225 1.00 0.94 23.55
N GLY A 226 -0.20 1.50 23.68
CA GLY A 226 -1.25 0.93 24.54
C GLY A 226 -1.62 1.85 25.70
N GLN A 227 -2.39 1.31 26.64
CA GLN A 227 -2.74 2.00 27.87
C GLN A 227 -1.51 2.11 28.79
N SER A 228 -1.37 3.23 29.50
CA SER A 228 -0.40 3.37 30.60
C SER A 228 -1.03 2.94 31.92
N ALA A 229 -0.21 2.48 32.87
CA ALA A 229 -0.70 2.12 34.21
C ALA A 229 -1.18 3.35 34.98
N ASP A 230 -0.42 4.44 34.88
CA ASP A 230 -0.71 5.74 35.48
C ASP A 230 -0.03 6.86 34.66
N PHE A 231 -0.09 8.09 35.18
CA PHE A 231 0.53 9.25 34.53
C PHE A 231 2.07 9.22 34.55
N ALA A 232 2.67 8.62 35.58
CA ALA A 232 4.11 8.52 35.71
C ALA A 232 4.67 7.52 34.69
N ASP A 233 4.02 6.37 34.54
CA ASP A 233 4.28 5.38 33.49
C ASP A 233 4.11 5.98 32.09
N PHE A 234 3.05 6.74 31.87
CA PHE A 234 2.85 7.48 30.61
C PHE A 234 4.05 8.39 30.29
N CYS A 235 4.52 9.17 31.26
CA CYS A 235 5.67 10.06 31.05
C CYS A 235 6.96 9.27 30.79
N ALA A 236 7.22 8.19 31.54
CA ALA A 236 8.41 7.36 31.39
C ALA A 236 8.46 6.67 30.02
N ARG A 237 7.34 6.07 29.58
CA ARG A 237 7.23 5.43 28.26
C ARG A 237 7.31 6.45 27.12
N THR A 238 6.77 7.65 27.31
CA THR A 238 6.96 8.77 26.37
C THR A 238 8.43 9.18 26.27
N GLU A 239 9.12 9.35 27.40
CA GLU A 239 10.55 9.69 27.41
C GLU A 239 11.38 8.64 26.66
N TRP A 240 11.14 7.37 26.95
CA TRP A 240 11.81 6.24 26.30
C TRP A 240 11.63 6.29 24.78
N ALA A 241 10.39 6.47 24.30
CA ALA A 241 10.11 6.57 22.86
C ALA A 241 10.80 7.78 22.21
N LEU A 242 10.79 8.94 22.87
CA LEU A 242 11.47 10.15 22.38
C LEU A 242 13.01 10.00 22.36
N LYS A 243 13.59 9.26 23.31
CA LYS A 243 15.03 8.94 23.32
C LYS A 243 15.40 8.00 22.18
N LEU A 244 14.60 6.96 21.91
CA LEU A 244 14.81 6.08 20.75
C LEU A 244 14.79 6.85 19.43
N LEU A 245 13.82 7.74 19.24
CA LEU A 245 13.74 8.61 18.05
C LEU A 245 14.98 9.51 17.89
N SER A 246 15.50 10.05 18.99
CA SER A 246 16.63 10.98 18.96
C SER A 246 17.95 10.31 18.56
N GLY A 247 18.07 8.99 18.73
CA GLY A 247 19.25 8.20 18.33
C GLY A 247 19.09 7.42 17.03
N ALA A 248 17.95 7.53 16.35
CA ALA A 248 17.63 6.73 15.18
C ALA A 248 18.30 7.26 13.90
N SER A 249 18.65 6.34 12.99
CA SER A 249 19.04 6.66 11.61
C SER A 249 17.82 6.61 10.70
N ALA A 250 17.72 7.50 9.73
CA ALA A 250 16.60 7.55 8.79
C ALA A 250 16.52 6.27 7.93
N VAL A 251 15.31 5.71 7.81
CA VAL A 251 14.99 4.55 6.94
C VAL A 251 13.71 4.86 6.17
N ALA A 252 13.85 5.19 4.88
CA ALA A 252 12.69 5.57 4.05
C ALA A 252 11.72 4.39 3.83
N ALA A 253 12.26 3.19 3.58
CA ALA A 253 11.48 1.98 3.31
C ALA A 253 11.89 0.86 4.25
N PRO A 254 11.08 0.57 5.29
CA PRO A 254 11.46 -0.39 6.31
C PRO A 254 11.28 -1.84 5.89
N ILE A 255 10.60 -2.10 4.78
CA ILE A 255 10.35 -3.42 4.20
C ILE A 255 10.77 -3.35 2.72
N ALA A 256 11.77 -4.14 2.34
CA ALA A 256 12.45 -4.02 1.06
C ALA A 256 11.63 -4.59 -0.12
N GLU A 257 10.75 -5.54 0.18
CA GLU A 257 9.88 -6.23 -0.77
C GLU A 257 8.73 -5.35 -1.29
N LEU A 258 8.45 -4.26 -0.59
CA LEU A 258 7.38 -3.32 -0.93
C LEU A 258 7.87 -2.22 -1.88
N ALA A 259 6.93 -1.47 -2.45
CA ALA A 259 7.23 -0.30 -3.24
C ALA A 259 8.05 0.72 -2.45
N GLN A 260 9.07 1.28 -3.10
CA GLN A 260 10.06 2.15 -2.48
C GLN A 260 9.69 3.62 -2.76
N PRO A 261 9.81 4.51 -1.76
CA PRO A 261 9.65 5.94 -1.99
C PRO A 261 10.84 6.45 -2.82
N LEU A 262 10.58 7.44 -3.68
CA LEU A 262 11.62 8.08 -4.45
C LEU A 262 12.52 8.95 -3.55
N GLY A 263 13.82 8.94 -3.84
CA GLY A 263 14.78 9.83 -3.18
C GLY A 263 14.79 11.27 -3.73
N SER A 264 14.23 11.50 -4.92
CA SER A 264 14.07 12.81 -5.56
C SER A 264 12.82 12.79 -6.45
N LEU A 265 12.20 13.96 -6.61
CA LEU A 265 11.02 14.18 -7.45
C LEU A 265 11.37 14.62 -8.88
N ASP A 266 12.65 14.88 -9.20
CA ASP A 266 13.10 15.43 -10.50
C ASP A 266 12.69 14.57 -11.71
N LYS A 267 12.48 13.27 -11.47
CA LYS A 267 12.14 12.29 -12.51
C LYS A 267 10.65 12.25 -12.85
N LEU A 268 9.80 12.85 -12.03
CA LEU A 268 8.36 12.82 -12.27
C LEU A 268 8.04 13.69 -13.48
N GLY A 269 7.24 13.17 -14.41
CA GLY A 269 6.72 13.94 -15.54
C GLY A 269 5.53 14.82 -15.15
N VAL A 270 4.66 15.08 -16.14
CA VAL A 270 3.31 15.60 -15.90
C VAL A 270 2.41 14.41 -15.54
N PRO A 271 1.55 14.53 -14.52
CA PRO A 271 0.54 13.51 -14.23
C PRO A 271 -0.37 13.25 -15.43
N ASP A 272 -0.76 12.00 -15.63
CA ASP A 272 -1.73 11.59 -16.65
C ASP A 272 -3.04 11.07 -16.03
N GLU A 273 -3.06 10.83 -14.72
CA GLU A 273 -4.27 10.44 -14.01
C GLU A 273 -4.27 10.88 -12.55
N ILE A 274 -5.47 11.21 -12.06
CA ILE A 274 -5.77 11.36 -10.65
C ILE A 274 -6.96 10.49 -10.25
N GLY A 275 -6.87 9.86 -9.10
CA GLY A 275 -7.96 9.11 -8.50
C GLY A 275 -7.88 9.14 -6.99
N TRP A 276 -8.87 8.57 -6.33
CA TRP A 276 -8.88 8.49 -4.88
C TRP A 276 -9.56 7.20 -4.42
N ALA A 277 -9.22 6.77 -3.20
CA ALA A 277 -9.88 5.63 -2.57
C ALA A 277 -10.02 5.91 -1.07
N PRO A 278 -11.23 5.82 -0.50
CA PRO A 278 -11.45 6.06 0.92
C PRO A 278 -10.62 5.10 1.77
N GLN A 279 -10.11 5.59 2.90
CA GLN A 279 -9.21 4.82 3.76
C GLN A 279 -9.79 4.68 5.17
N GLY A 280 -9.64 3.49 5.75
CA GLY A 280 -10.14 3.20 7.10
C GLY A 280 -11.65 2.96 7.16
N GLU A 281 -12.13 2.65 8.35
CA GLU A 281 -13.56 2.44 8.61
C GLU A 281 -14.28 3.79 8.67
N ARG A 282 -15.49 3.85 8.11
CA ARG A 282 -16.29 5.10 8.02
C ARG A 282 -16.50 5.78 9.39
N GLU A 283 -16.57 4.99 10.45
CA GLU A 283 -16.74 5.46 11.84
C GLU A 283 -15.52 6.21 12.37
N SER A 284 -14.35 6.04 11.73
CA SER A 284 -13.10 6.71 12.09
C SER A 284 -12.85 8.01 11.31
N TRP A 285 -13.72 8.33 10.34
CA TRP A 285 -13.58 9.53 9.53
C TRP A 285 -13.96 10.78 10.30
N THR A 286 -13.37 11.90 9.92
CA THR A 286 -13.82 13.22 10.35
C THR A 286 -15.19 13.51 9.75
N SER A 287 -15.97 14.40 10.37
CA SER A 287 -17.24 14.84 9.80
C SER A 287 -17.02 15.48 8.43
N GLU A 288 -15.97 16.28 8.33
CA GLU A 288 -15.54 16.95 7.10
C GLU A 288 -15.23 15.93 5.97
N ALA A 289 -14.47 14.87 6.26
CA ALA A 289 -14.19 13.82 5.28
C ALA A 289 -15.43 13.01 4.91
N ALA A 290 -16.34 12.75 5.86
CA ALA A 290 -17.58 12.03 5.60
C ALA A 290 -18.53 12.83 4.68
N ASP A 291 -18.63 14.14 4.89
CA ASP A 291 -19.44 15.05 4.09
C ASP A 291 -18.83 15.22 2.68
N ALA A 292 -17.52 15.44 2.60
CA ALA A 292 -16.79 15.50 1.33
C ALA A 292 -16.93 14.19 0.53
N PHE A 293 -16.81 13.05 1.19
CA PHE A 293 -17.04 11.74 0.56
C PHE A 293 -18.48 11.61 0.04
N ALA A 294 -19.48 12.01 0.83
CA ALA A 294 -20.88 11.93 0.42
C ALA A 294 -21.17 12.80 -0.82
N LEU A 295 -20.52 13.96 -0.93
CA LEU A 295 -20.61 14.82 -2.12
C LEU A 295 -19.95 14.18 -3.35
N LEU A 296 -18.84 13.45 -3.17
CA LEU A 296 -18.00 12.91 -4.25
C LEU A 296 -18.25 11.44 -4.59
N GLU A 297 -19.07 10.69 -3.83
CA GLU A 297 -19.24 9.24 -3.96
C GLU A 297 -19.61 8.77 -5.39
N ARG A 298 -20.24 9.65 -6.19
CA ARG A 298 -20.66 9.37 -7.57
C ARG A 298 -19.97 10.25 -8.61
N VAL A 299 -18.87 10.89 -8.22
CA VAL A 299 -18.08 11.78 -9.06
C VAL A 299 -16.79 11.08 -9.45
N SER A 300 -16.54 10.96 -10.75
CA SER A 300 -15.23 10.60 -11.30
C SER A 300 -14.40 11.85 -11.58
N LEU A 301 -13.10 11.73 -11.39
CA LEU A 301 -12.13 12.77 -11.74
C LEU A 301 -11.55 12.43 -13.11
N ASP A 302 -11.65 13.36 -14.05
CA ASP A 302 -11.00 13.27 -15.35
C ASP A 302 -9.97 14.40 -15.48
N LEU A 303 -8.73 14.05 -15.77
CA LEU A 303 -7.60 14.98 -15.73
C LEU A 303 -7.34 15.52 -17.13
N ASP A 304 -7.45 16.84 -17.31
CA ASP A 304 -7.06 17.48 -18.57
C ASP A 304 -5.54 17.63 -18.63
N THR A 305 -4.92 16.76 -19.42
CA THR A 305 -3.49 16.80 -19.67
C THR A 305 -3.08 17.84 -20.72
N THR A 306 -4.03 18.38 -21.49
CA THR A 306 -3.77 19.32 -22.59
C THR A 306 -3.62 20.76 -22.11
N ASP A 307 -4.30 21.14 -21.02
CA ASP A 307 -4.24 22.49 -20.43
C ASP A 307 -3.29 22.56 -19.22
N SER A 308 -2.28 21.69 -19.17
CA SER A 308 -1.31 21.70 -18.07
C SER A 308 -0.32 22.85 -18.20
N LYS A 309 -0.14 23.60 -17.10
CA LYS A 309 0.85 24.68 -17.02
C LYS A 309 1.95 24.31 -16.02
N ILE A 310 3.18 24.24 -16.51
CA ILE A 310 4.36 24.02 -15.68
C ILE A 310 5.01 25.37 -15.37
N ILE A 311 5.30 25.60 -14.10
CA ILE A 311 6.02 26.76 -13.59
C ILE A 311 7.24 26.24 -12.84
N GLU A 312 8.41 26.68 -13.24
CA GLU A 312 9.66 26.41 -12.53
C GLU A 312 10.05 27.68 -11.75
N ASP A 313 10.42 27.49 -10.49
CA ASP A 313 10.96 28.55 -9.65
C ASP A 313 12.49 28.58 -9.84
N ASP A 314 12.99 29.60 -10.52
CA ASP A 314 14.41 29.75 -10.85
C ASP A 314 15.32 29.82 -9.60
N ASP A 315 14.79 30.28 -8.46
CA ASP A 315 15.57 30.45 -7.23
C ASP A 315 15.67 29.15 -6.44
N THR A 316 14.58 28.37 -6.40
CA THR A 316 14.49 27.14 -5.58
C THR A 316 14.68 25.86 -6.38
N GLY A 317 14.50 25.90 -7.70
CA GLY A 317 14.41 24.71 -8.55
C GLY A 317 13.10 23.94 -8.38
N ASP A 318 12.16 24.46 -7.59
CA ASP A 318 10.86 23.83 -7.38
C ASP A 318 10.04 23.90 -8.66
N ARG A 319 9.36 22.79 -8.96
CA ARG A 319 8.45 22.72 -10.10
C ARG A 319 7.01 22.67 -9.60
N THR A 320 6.14 23.48 -10.18
CA THR A 320 4.71 23.49 -9.91
C THR A 320 3.95 23.19 -11.19
N VAL A 321 3.02 22.26 -11.13
CA VAL A 321 2.13 21.90 -12.25
C VAL A 321 0.72 22.27 -11.87
N HIS A 322 0.10 23.14 -12.67
CA HIS A 322 -1.33 23.43 -12.59
C HIS A 322 -2.07 22.55 -13.58
N MET A 323 -3.13 21.88 -13.11
CA MET A 323 -3.94 20.98 -13.93
C MET A 323 -5.41 21.25 -13.71
N VAL A 324 -6.19 21.16 -14.78
CA VAL A 324 -7.65 21.17 -14.71
C VAL A 324 -8.15 19.75 -14.50
N VAL A 325 -9.02 19.56 -13.52
CA VAL A 325 -9.70 18.30 -13.21
C VAL A 325 -11.19 18.49 -13.47
N HIS A 326 -11.73 17.80 -14.46
CA HIS A 326 -13.15 17.76 -14.73
C HIS A 326 -13.82 16.81 -13.75
N LEU A 327 -14.79 17.31 -12.99
CA LEU A 327 -15.63 16.50 -12.13
C LEU A 327 -16.81 16.00 -12.97
N VAL A 328 -16.92 14.69 -13.13
CA VAL A 328 -17.93 14.07 -13.98
C VAL A 328 -18.84 13.17 -13.14
N ALA A 329 -20.16 13.36 -13.21
CA ALA A 329 -21.13 12.46 -12.60
C ALA A 329 -21.99 11.81 -13.67
N GLN A 330 -22.04 10.48 -13.68
CA GLN A 330 -22.86 9.70 -14.62
C GLN A 330 -22.58 10.04 -16.10
N GLY A 331 -21.33 10.41 -16.42
CA GLY A 331 -20.90 10.79 -17.77
C GLY A 331 -21.21 12.24 -18.16
N ALA A 332 -21.75 13.06 -17.27
CA ALA A 332 -21.97 14.49 -17.49
C ALA A 332 -20.97 15.34 -16.66
N PRO A 333 -20.36 16.38 -17.23
CA PRO A 333 -19.52 17.30 -16.47
C PRO A 333 -20.35 18.08 -15.46
N ILE A 334 -19.83 18.23 -14.25
CA ILE A 334 -20.40 19.01 -13.16
C ILE A 334 -19.75 20.38 -13.12
N THR A 335 -18.43 20.39 -12.90
CA THR A 335 -17.59 21.58 -12.76
C THR A 335 -16.13 21.21 -12.99
N ASP A 336 -15.29 22.23 -13.10
CA ASP A 336 -13.85 22.09 -13.23
C ASP A 336 -13.19 22.57 -11.94
N VAL A 337 -12.15 21.84 -11.51
CA VAL A 337 -11.34 22.20 -10.34
C VAL A 337 -9.89 22.33 -10.79
N VAL A 338 -9.20 23.38 -10.36
CA VAL A 338 -7.77 23.56 -10.65
C VAL A 338 -6.95 22.99 -9.51
N LEU A 339 -6.11 22.00 -9.81
CA LEU A 339 -5.17 21.42 -8.87
C LEU A 339 -3.76 21.98 -9.10
N GLU A 340 -3.14 22.45 -8.03
CA GLU A 340 -1.72 22.81 -8.00
C GLU A 340 -0.92 21.67 -7.35
N ILE A 341 0.04 21.15 -8.09
CA ILE A 341 0.94 20.07 -7.64
C ILE A 341 2.37 20.60 -7.65
N ARG A 342 2.94 20.81 -6.47
CA ARG A 342 4.32 21.28 -6.29
C ARG A 342 5.24 20.11 -5.97
N TYR A 343 6.37 20.09 -6.66
CA TYR A 343 7.48 19.14 -6.53
C TYR A 343 8.70 19.90 -6.01
N PRO A 344 8.89 19.98 -4.68
CA PRO A 344 10.01 20.73 -4.13
C PRO A 344 11.31 19.97 -4.36
N GLN A 345 12.37 20.65 -4.82
CA GLN A 345 13.66 19.99 -5.09
C GLN A 345 14.33 19.49 -3.80
N ALA A 346 14.14 20.22 -2.71
CA ALA A 346 14.70 19.91 -1.41
C ALA A 346 13.91 18.85 -0.61
N SER A 347 12.83 18.29 -1.17
CA SER A 347 11.96 17.33 -0.49
C SER A 347 11.60 16.13 -1.36
N ASN A 348 11.29 15.01 -0.73
CA ASN A 348 10.68 13.84 -1.37
C ASN A 348 9.14 13.82 -1.22
N THR A 349 8.55 14.90 -0.72
CA THR A 349 7.12 15.06 -0.54
C THR A 349 6.54 16.01 -1.58
N VAL A 350 5.49 15.57 -2.26
CA VAL A 350 4.67 16.37 -3.16
C VAL A 350 3.67 17.17 -2.34
N ALA A 351 3.58 18.47 -2.58
CA ALA A 351 2.55 19.32 -2.01
C ALA A 351 1.40 19.47 -3.02
N LEU A 352 0.17 19.31 -2.54
CA LEU A 352 -1.04 19.46 -3.34
C LEU A 352 -1.90 20.57 -2.74
N ARG A 353 -2.58 21.33 -3.57
CA ARG A 353 -3.58 22.33 -3.16
C ARG A 353 -4.60 22.53 -4.27
N VAL A 354 -5.87 22.68 -3.91
CA VAL A 354 -6.93 23.16 -4.81
C VAL A 354 -6.88 24.69 -4.90
N VAL A 355 -6.88 25.20 -6.12
CA VAL A 355 -6.92 26.64 -6.41
C VAL A 355 -8.38 27.03 -6.71
N PRO A 356 -8.94 28.04 -6.02
CA PRO A 356 -10.29 28.52 -6.32
C PRO A 356 -10.40 28.98 -7.78
N ALA A 357 -11.44 28.54 -8.48
CA ALA A 357 -11.74 28.99 -9.85
C ALA A 357 -12.30 30.43 -9.89
N GLY A 358 -12.88 30.90 -8.78
CA GLY A 358 -13.49 32.22 -8.66
C GLY A 358 -12.50 33.37 -8.45
N GLN A 359 -13.01 34.62 -8.47
CA GLN A 359 -12.25 35.80 -8.02
C GLN A 359 -12.16 35.92 -6.49
N THR A 360 -12.77 34.99 -5.76
CA THR A 360 -12.74 34.89 -4.30
C THR A 360 -11.60 33.98 -3.87
N ASP A 361 -11.02 34.27 -2.71
CA ASP A 361 -10.03 33.38 -2.08
C ASP A 361 -10.69 32.16 -1.38
N GLU A 362 -12.02 32.04 -1.44
CA GLU A 362 -12.81 30.96 -0.85
C GLU A 362 -13.10 29.85 -1.88
N LEU A 363 -12.99 28.59 -1.44
CA LEU A 363 -13.32 27.39 -2.21
C LEU A 363 -14.84 27.16 -2.21
N ASP A 364 -15.39 26.70 -3.33
CA ASP A 364 -16.76 26.19 -3.38
C ASP A 364 -16.90 24.80 -2.73
N ASP A 365 -18.14 24.27 -2.63
CA ASP A 365 -18.40 22.99 -1.97
C ASP A 365 -17.64 21.80 -2.60
N TYR A 366 -17.50 21.78 -3.93
CA TYR A 366 -16.78 20.72 -4.64
C TYR A 366 -15.27 20.88 -4.51
N GLU A 367 -14.76 22.10 -4.67
CA GLU A 367 -13.35 22.45 -4.47
C GLU A 367 -12.91 22.11 -3.05
N GLN A 368 -13.71 22.46 -2.04
CA GLN A 368 -13.47 22.14 -0.63
C GLN A 368 -13.53 20.64 -0.36
N ALA A 369 -14.45 19.91 -1.00
CA ALA A 369 -14.51 18.45 -0.88
C ALA A 369 -13.27 17.79 -1.51
N ILE A 370 -12.80 18.26 -2.67
CA ILE A 370 -11.58 17.76 -3.32
C ILE A 370 -10.35 18.07 -2.48
N GLU A 371 -10.24 19.29 -1.93
CA GLU A 371 -9.17 19.67 -0.99
C GLU A 371 -9.17 18.71 0.21
N THR A 372 -10.33 18.47 0.81
CA THR A 372 -10.48 17.56 1.95
C THR A 372 -10.02 16.14 1.61
N ILE A 373 -10.50 15.56 0.51
CA ILE A 373 -10.21 14.15 0.18
C ILE A 373 -8.77 13.96 -0.33
N LEU A 374 -8.31 14.80 -1.24
CA LEU A 374 -7.02 14.63 -1.90
C LEU A 374 -5.85 15.19 -1.08
N VAL A 375 -6.03 16.38 -0.50
CA VAL A 375 -4.94 17.13 0.16
C VAL A 375 -4.91 16.85 1.64
N GLU A 376 -6.05 16.94 2.32
CA GLU A 376 -6.11 16.87 3.77
C GLU A 376 -6.10 15.44 4.31
N GLU A 377 -6.96 14.58 3.76
CA GLU A 377 -7.05 13.16 4.14
C GLU A 377 -6.00 12.30 3.41
N GLY A 378 -5.45 12.80 2.30
CA GLY A 378 -4.42 12.12 1.53
C GLY A 378 -4.92 10.82 0.89
N TRP A 379 -6.20 10.76 0.53
CA TRP A 379 -6.82 9.59 -0.14
C TRP A 379 -6.55 9.58 -1.64
N GLY A 380 -5.99 10.68 -2.16
CA GLY A 380 -5.58 10.82 -3.56
C GLY A 380 -4.42 9.91 -3.96
N LYS A 381 -4.47 9.48 -5.22
CA LYS A 381 -3.39 8.85 -5.96
C LYS A 381 -3.20 9.63 -7.26
N ILE A 382 -2.00 10.13 -7.50
CA ILE A 382 -1.61 10.73 -8.78
C ILE A 382 -0.70 9.74 -9.49
N ARG A 383 -1.02 9.40 -10.73
CA ARG A 383 -0.23 8.45 -11.53
C ARG A 383 0.46 9.16 -12.69
N TYR A 384 1.52 8.52 -13.14
CA TYR A 384 2.36 8.96 -14.24
C TYR A 384 2.51 7.80 -15.23
N SER A 385 2.57 8.15 -16.51
CA SER A 385 2.73 7.21 -17.62
C SER A 385 3.97 6.29 -17.53
N ASP A 386 5.00 6.69 -16.76
CA ASP A 386 6.21 5.91 -16.53
C ASP A 386 6.11 4.93 -15.33
N GLY A 387 4.93 4.85 -14.70
CA GLY A 387 4.62 3.93 -13.62
C GLY A 387 4.86 4.49 -12.22
N HIS A 388 5.34 5.73 -12.08
CA HIS A 388 5.38 6.37 -10.77
C HIS A 388 3.98 6.63 -10.23
N VAL A 389 3.85 6.62 -8.91
CA VAL A 389 2.59 6.93 -8.23
C VAL A 389 2.88 7.79 -7.00
N VAL A 390 2.21 8.94 -6.89
CA VAL A 390 2.17 9.72 -5.66
C VAL A 390 0.98 9.28 -4.84
N SER A 391 1.22 8.87 -3.59
CA SER A 391 0.18 8.49 -2.63
C SER A 391 0.53 9.02 -1.25
N GLY A 392 -0.41 9.69 -0.58
CA GLY A 392 -0.17 10.31 0.72
C GLY A 392 1.01 11.28 0.70
N ARG A 393 1.09 12.12 -0.34
CA ARG A 393 2.15 13.12 -0.60
C ARG A 393 3.55 12.54 -0.87
N VAL A 394 3.74 11.22 -0.94
CA VAL A 394 5.04 10.61 -1.24
C VAL A 394 4.99 9.96 -2.62
N ALA A 395 6.02 10.18 -3.42
CA ALA A 395 6.18 9.54 -4.71
C ALA A 395 6.83 8.16 -4.55
N TYR A 396 6.30 7.16 -5.25
CA TYR A 396 6.78 5.79 -5.22
C TYR A 396 7.02 5.29 -6.64
N LEU A 397 7.95 4.35 -6.78
CA LEU A 397 8.04 3.46 -7.93
C LEU A 397 7.75 2.04 -7.43
N PRO A 398 6.82 1.29 -8.07
CA PRO A 398 6.65 -0.13 -7.77
C PRO A 398 7.99 -0.85 -7.89
N HIS A 399 8.36 -1.58 -6.84
CA HIS A 399 9.68 -2.19 -6.76
C HIS A 399 9.66 -3.55 -7.45
N TYR A 400 9.88 -3.54 -8.77
CA TYR A 400 10.12 -4.78 -9.48
C TYR A 400 11.55 -5.22 -9.20
N SER A 401 11.72 -6.19 -8.30
CA SER A 401 12.96 -6.96 -8.17
C SER A 401 13.15 -7.86 -9.40
N ALA A 402 13.11 -7.27 -10.60
CA ALA A 402 13.50 -7.94 -11.82
C ALA A 402 15.03 -8.00 -11.80
N VAL A 403 15.59 -9.15 -11.40
CA VAL A 403 16.99 -9.42 -11.69
C VAL A 403 17.10 -9.45 -13.22
N PRO A 404 17.77 -8.49 -13.86
CA PRO A 404 17.88 -8.51 -15.31
C PRO A 404 18.62 -9.79 -15.69
N PHE A 405 18.05 -10.54 -16.63
CA PHE A 405 18.76 -11.64 -17.27
C PHE A 405 19.89 -11.01 -18.10
N THR A 406 21.14 -11.20 -17.69
CA THR A 406 22.31 -10.58 -18.33
C THR A 406 23.24 -11.59 -19.01
N GLY A 407 22.93 -12.88 -18.94
CA GLY A 407 23.76 -13.97 -19.47
C GLY A 407 22.99 -14.82 -20.48
N TRP A 408 22.49 -14.20 -21.55
CA TRP A 408 21.75 -14.91 -22.59
C TRP A 408 22.69 -15.85 -23.34
N GLU A 409 22.41 -17.15 -23.30
CA GLU A 409 23.04 -18.14 -24.17
C GLU A 409 22.03 -18.57 -25.23
N TRP A 410 22.44 -18.49 -26.49
CA TRP A 410 21.67 -19.01 -27.61
C TRP A 410 22.08 -20.44 -27.87
N VAL A 411 21.10 -21.35 -27.80
CA VAL A 411 21.29 -22.78 -27.99
C VAL A 411 20.58 -23.26 -29.24
N ASP A 412 21.18 -24.23 -29.92
CA ASP A 412 20.60 -24.85 -31.11
C ASP A 412 19.75 -26.07 -30.75
N PHE A 413 18.51 -26.10 -31.25
CA PHE A 413 17.57 -27.20 -31.10
C PHE A 413 17.77 -28.33 -32.12
N THR A 414 18.83 -28.28 -32.95
CA THR A 414 19.19 -29.41 -33.82
C THR A 414 20.06 -30.46 -33.14
N THR A 415 20.67 -30.12 -32.01
CA THR A 415 21.52 -31.02 -31.22
C THR A 415 21.02 -31.11 -29.78
N PRO A 416 21.04 -32.29 -29.13
CA PRO A 416 21.59 -33.56 -29.62
C PRO A 416 20.63 -34.35 -30.53
N ARG A 417 19.38 -33.92 -30.68
CA ARG A 417 18.41 -34.47 -31.64
C ARG A 417 17.64 -33.36 -32.35
N ALA A 418 17.02 -33.69 -33.48
CA ALA A 418 16.09 -32.79 -34.15
C ALA A 418 14.80 -32.64 -33.33
N VAL A 419 14.37 -31.40 -33.12
CA VAL A 419 13.20 -31.05 -32.31
C VAL A 419 12.17 -30.31 -33.17
N ASP A 420 10.90 -30.64 -33.01
CA ASP A 420 9.81 -29.77 -33.46
C ASP A 420 9.54 -28.75 -32.36
N VAL A 421 10.10 -27.55 -32.52
CA VAL A 421 9.97 -26.45 -31.56
C VAL A 421 8.51 -26.03 -31.29
N THR A 422 7.55 -26.49 -32.08
CA THR A 422 6.11 -26.24 -31.84
C THR A 422 5.49 -27.26 -30.88
N LYS A 423 6.21 -28.35 -30.55
CA LYS A 423 5.81 -29.39 -29.61
C LYS A 423 6.52 -29.18 -28.29
N GLU A 424 5.79 -28.61 -27.34
CA GLU A 424 6.29 -28.43 -25.98
C GLU A 424 6.55 -29.78 -25.29
N LYS A 425 5.52 -30.64 -25.25
CA LYS A 425 5.50 -31.88 -24.47
C LYS A 425 5.37 -33.12 -25.39
N PRO A 426 5.84 -34.30 -24.96
CA PRO A 426 5.57 -35.55 -25.64
C PRO A 426 4.06 -35.82 -25.66
N ILE A 427 3.54 -36.31 -26.78
CA ILE A 427 2.13 -36.66 -26.94
C ILE A 427 1.98 -38.18 -26.82
N ARG A 428 0.86 -38.70 -26.34
CA ARG A 428 0.57 -40.15 -26.35
C ARG A 428 0.70 -40.73 -27.77
N LEU A 429 1.26 -41.93 -27.89
CA LEU A 429 1.36 -42.64 -29.17
C LEU A 429 -0.02 -42.76 -29.84
N GLY A 430 -0.09 -42.34 -31.10
CA GLY A 430 -1.33 -42.35 -31.90
C GLY A 430 -2.28 -41.17 -31.67
N ALA A 431 -1.99 -40.26 -30.74
CA ALA A 431 -2.78 -39.05 -30.54
C ALA A 431 -2.27 -37.88 -31.38
N THR A 432 -3.18 -37.10 -31.95
CA THR A 432 -2.90 -35.87 -32.71
C THR A 432 -3.14 -34.61 -31.89
N ASP A 433 -3.79 -34.73 -30.74
CA ASP A 433 -4.11 -33.62 -29.84
C ASP A 433 -2.97 -33.37 -28.84
N ARG A 434 -2.49 -32.13 -28.77
CA ARG A 434 -1.49 -31.66 -27.80
C ARG A 434 -1.95 -31.80 -26.34
N ARG A 435 -3.26 -31.92 -26.10
CA ARG A 435 -3.82 -32.18 -24.76
C ARG A 435 -3.60 -33.62 -24.27
N ALA A 436 -3.21 -34.54 -25.15
CA ALA A 436 -2.87 -35.91 -24.79
C ALA A 436 -1.39 -36.03 -24.40
N ALA A 437 -0.89 -35.14 -23.54
CA ALA A 437 0.52 -35.17 -23.12
C ALA A 437 0.85 -36.46 -22.33
N ASP A 438 2.06 -36.98 -22.51
CA ASP A 438 2.60 -38.14 -21.80
C ASP A 438 4.06 -37.91 -21.40
N LEU A 439 4.25 -37.31 -20.23
CA LEU A 439 5.58 -37.00 -19.68
C LEU A 439 6.44 -38.25 -19.40
N SER A 440 5.86 -39.46 -19.39
CA SER A 440 6.66 -40.68 -19.23
C SER A 440 7.52 -41.00 -20.45
N ARG A 441 7.22 -40.33 -21.58
CA ARG A 441 7.92 -40.48 -22.86
C ARG A 441 9.08 -39.51 -23.06
N ILE A 442 9.35 -38.64 -22.09
CA ILE A 442 10.49 -37.72 -22.14
C ILE A 442 11.78 -38.53 -22.34
N GLY A 443 12.56 -38.18 -23.36
CA GLY A 443 13.81 -38.85 -23.73
C GLY A 443 13.65 -40.09 -24.62
N GLU A 444 12.41 -40.59 -24.86
CA GLU A 444 12.20 -41.76 -25.71
C GLU A 444 12.69 -41.55 -27.15
N MET A 445 13.17 -42.63 -27.77
CA MET A 445 13.59 -42.62 -29.17
C MET A 445 12.39 -42.28 -30.07
N GLY A 446 12.54 -41.24 -30.90
CA GLY A 446 11.49 -40.76 -31.80
C GLY A 446 10.56 -39.69 -31.22
N ASP A 447 10.72 -39.29 -29.95
CA ASP A 447 10.09 -38.07 -29.44
C ASP A 447 10.92 -36.83 -29.81
N ASP A 448 10.24 -35.86 -30.43
CA ASP A 448 10.80 -34.61 -30.96
C ASP A 448 10.30 -33.37 -30.20
N SER A 449 9.88 -33.53 -28.94
CA SER A 449 9.40 -32.42 -28.11
C SER A 449 10.52 -31.63 -27.44
N LEU A 450 10.24 -30.38 -27.05
CA LEU A 450 11.16 -29.53 -26.30
C LEU A 450 11.53 -30.15 -24.94
N PHE A 451 10.61 -30.87 -24.29
CA PHE A 451 10.89 -31.57 -23.03
C PHE A 451 11.93 -32.68 -23.21
N SER A 452 11.86 -33.47 -24.29
CA SER A 452 12.89 -34.48 -24.59
C SER A 452 14.24 -33.84 -24.95
N TRP A 453 14.22 -32.68 -25.61
CA TRP A 453 15.44 -31.93 -25.86
C TRP A 453 16.09 -31.41 -24.56
N ALA A 454 15.29 -30.88 -23.63
CA ALA A 454 15.79 -30.44 -22.33
C ALA A 454 16.37 -31.62 -21.53
N PHE A 455 15.70 -32.78 -21.56
CA PHE A 455 16.20 -34.02 -20.97
C PHE A 455 17.55 -34.44 -21.57
N ASP A 456 17.69 -34.46 -22.90
CA ASP A 456 18.95 -34.84 -23.50
C ASP A 456 20.07 -33.81 -23.23
N ARG A 457 19.73 -32.51 -23.14
CA ARG A 457 20.72 -31.43 -22.97
C ARG A 457 21.21 -31.28 -21.52
N TRP A 458 20.31 -31.29 -20.54
CA TRP A 458 20.65 -31.11 -19.12
C TRP A 458 20.59 -32.39 -18.29
N GLY A 459 19.89 -33.43 -18.75
CA GLY A 459 19.87 -34.74 -18.11
C GLY A 459 21.04 -35.60 -18.57
N GLU A 460 21.05 -36.01 -19.85
CA GLU A 460 22.13 -36.85 -20.38
C GLU A 460 23.38 -36.04 -20.75
N GLY A 461 23.20 -34.82 -21.27
CA GLY A 461 24.26 -33.98 -21.83
C GLY A 461 25.03 -33.14 -20.80
N ARG A 462 24.59 -33.08 -19.54
CA ARG A 462 25.30 -32.42 -18.44
C ARG A 462 25.24 -33.29 -17.18
N PRO A 463 26.34 -33.46 -16.43
CA PRO A 463 26.30 -34.15 -15.13
C PRO A 463 25.30 -33.48 -14.18
N GLY A 464 24.54 -34.26 -13.42
CA GLY A 464 23.64 -33.76 -12.40
C GLY A 464 22.34 -34.53 -12.28
N THR A 465 21.41 -33.99 -11.50
CA THR A 465 20.04 -34.51 -11.36
C THR A 465 19.08 -33.56 -12.05
N LEU A 466 18.29 -34.08 -13.01
CA LEU A 466 17.22 -33.33 -13.67
C LEU A 466 15.87 -33.77 -13.10
N LEU A 467 15.10 -32.81 -12.59
CA LEU A 467 13.74 -32.99 -12.09
C LEU A 467 12.77 -32.29 -13.05
N CYS A 468 11.65 -32.93 -13.36
CA CYS A 468 10.57 -32.33 -14.14
C CYS A 468 9.38 -32.08 -13.20
N ASP A 469 8.93 -30.84 -13.15
CA ASP A 469 7.64 -30.44 -12.58
C ASP A 469 6.88 -29.78 -13.74
N ASP A 470 5.65 -30.22 -14.00
CA ASP A 470 4.81 -29.68 -15.09
C ASP A 470 3.39 -29.35 -14.55
N GLY A 471 3.37 -28.97 -13.28
CA GLY A 471 2.19 -28.67 -12.48
C GLY A 471 1.83 -27.18 -12.47
N SER A 472 0.57 -26.88 -12.14
CA SER A 472 0.15 -25.50 -11.93
C SER A 472 0.88 -24.85 -10.75
N GLY A 473 1.45 -23.66 -10.96
CA GLY A 473 2.12 -22.88 -9.91
C GLY A 473 3.61 -23.20 -9.74
N GLU A 474 4.21 -23.94 -10.67
CA GLU A 474 5.62 -24.26 -10.66
C GLU A 474 6.52 -23.06 -10.99
N ILE A 475 7.75 -23.13 -10.50
CA ILE A 475 8.79 -22.13 -10.74
C ILE A 475 9.50 -22.38 -12.07
N ALA A 476 9.54 -23.63 -12.57
CA ALA A 476 10.16 -24.05 -13.83
C ALA A 476 9.62 -25.40 -14.30
N ASP A 477 9.66 -25.68 -15.62
CA ASP A 477 9.30 -26.99 -16.19
C ASP A 477 10.33 -28.08 -15.82
N PHE A 478 11.61 -27.68 -15.70
CA PHE A 478 12.67 -28.53 -15.16
C PHE A 478 13.59 -27.79 -14.20
N LEU A 479 14.13 -28.54 -13.24
CA LEU A 479 15.21 -28.14 -12.35
C LEU A 479 16.40 -29.07 -12.57
N HIS A 480 17.55 -28.51 -12.92
CA HIS A 480 18.81 -29.25 -13.00
C HIS A 480 19.73 -28.86 -11.86
N LEU A 481 20.20 -29.84 -11.10
CA LEU A 481 21.21 -29.65 -10.05
C LEU A 481 22.50 -30.35 -10.48
N ALA A 482 23.51 -29.55 -10.82
CA ALA A 482 24.84 -30.05 -11.15
C ALA A 482 25.54 -30.62 -9.90
N PRO A 483 26.50 -31.55 -10.06
CA PRO A 483 27.38 -31.95 -8.97
C PRO A 483 28.14 -30.74 -8.41
N PHE A 484 28.69 -30.91 -7.20
CA PHE A 484 29.65 -29.94 -6.69
C PHE A 484 30.88 -29.89 -7.59
N ASP A 485 31.34 -28.69 -7.94
CA ASP A 485 32.61 -28.45 -8.59
C ASP A 485 33.79 -28.57 -7.60
N ASP A 486 35.01 -28.37 -8.11
CA ASP A 486 36.23 -28.47 -7.31
C ASP A 486 36.32 -27.39 -6.21
N ASP A 487 35.56 -26.30 -6.34
CA ASP A 487 35.46 -25.22 -5.36
C ASP A 487 34.37 -25.52 -4.28
N GLY A 488 33.67 -26.65 -4.41
CA GLY A 488 32.59 -27.05 -3.50
C GLY A 488 31.27 -26.34 -3.76
N GLU A 489 31.09 -25.75 -4.94
CA GLU A 489 29.88 -25.04 -5.37
C GLU A 489 29.05 -25.92 -6.31
N SER A 490 27.72 -25.79 -6.28
CA SER A 490 26.82 -26.51 -7.20
C SER A 490 25.94 -25.53 -7.97
N LEU A 491 25.71 -25.82 -9.25
CA LEU A 491 24.85 -25.02 -10.12
C LEU A 491 23.43 -25.58 -10.10
N LEU A 492 22.47 -24.73 -9.69
CA LEU A 492 21.04 -24.99 -9.85
C LEU A 492 20.51 -24.19 -11.05
N THR A 493 19.96 -24.90 -12.04
CA THR A 493 19.43 -24.32 -13.27
C THR A 493 17.92 -24.54 -13.35
N PHE A 494 17.18 -23.46 -13.60
CA PHE A 494 15.73 -23.44 -13.81
C PHE A 494 15.46 -23.36 -15.31
N ILE A 495 14.70 -24.31 -15.85
CA ILE A 495 14.50 -24.46 -17.29
C ILE A 495 13.00 -24.32 -17.59
N HIS A 496 12.67 -23.36 -18.45
CA HIS A 496 11.32 -23.24 -19.02
C HIS A 496 11.33 -23.62 -20.50
N ALA A 497 10.43 -24.52 -20.88
CA ALA A 497 10.26 -24.97 -22.26
C ALA A 497 8.89 -24.54 -22.78
N LYS A 498 8.86 -23.68 -23.80
CA LYS A 498 7.61 -23.22 -24.42
C LYS A 498 7.56 -23.49 -25.91
N GLY A 499 6.49 -24.14 -26.35
CA GLY A 499 6.25 -24.42 -27.76
C GLY A 499 6.00 -23.15 -28.57
N GLY A 500 6.69 -23.01 -29.70
CA GLY A 500 6.48 -21.93 -30.66
C GLY A 500 5.15 -22.02 -31.41
N LYS A 501 4.66 -20.86 -31.88
CA LYS A 501 3.44 -20.75 -32.72
C LYS A 501 3.65 -21.14 -34.19
N SER A 502 4.89 -21.15 -34.66
CA SER A 502 5.25 -21.53 -36.03
C SER A 502 6.61 -22.21 -36.05
N ARG A 503 6.92 -22.93 -37.13
CA ARG A 503 8.22 -23.59 -37.34
C ARG A 503 9.35 -22.62 -37.75
N GLY A 504 9.11 -21.31 -37.70
CA GLY A 504 10.05 -20.29 -38.15
C GLY A 504 11.02 -19.83 -37.04
N LEU A 505 12.32 -19.94 -37.35
CA LEU A 505 13.53 -19.53 -36.61
C LEU A 505 13.95 -20.39 -35.39
N ARG A 506 15.23 -20.76 -35.41
CA ARG A 506 15.88 -21.90 -34.70
C ARG A 506 16.52 -21.53 -33.35
N SER A 507 16.20 -20.37 -32.81
CA SER A 507 16.90 -19.83 -31.65
C SER A 507 15.87 -19.43 -30.60
N TRP A 508 15.85 -20.17 -29.50
CA TRP A 508 15.16 -19.77 -28.28
C TRP A 508 16.18 -19.40 -27.22
N VAL A 509 15.68 -18.66 -26.26
CA VAL A 509 16.40 -18.17 -25.12
C VAL A 509 16.42 -19.25 -24.06
N VAL A 510 17.60 -19.53 -23.52
CA VAL A 510 17.72 -20.13 -22.20
C VAL A 510 18.31 -19.07 -21.27
N SER A 511 17.65 -18.85 -20.14
CA SER A 511 18.20 -18.05 -19.06
C SER A 511 18.78 -18.98 -18.01
N GLU A 512 20.08 -18.87 -17.76
CA GLU A 512 20.78 -19.62 -16.71
C GLU A 512 21.28 -18.64 -15.62
N ARG A 513 20.87 -18.86 -14.36
CA ARG A 513 21.49 -18.27 -13.16
C ARG A 513 21.17 -19.19 -11.97
N VAL A 514 22.15 -19.59 -11.14
CA VAL A 514 22.36 -19.13 -9.74
C VAL A 514 23.71 -19.66 -9.21
N ARG A 515 24.40 -18.91 -8.35
CA ARG A 515 25.49 -19.41 -7.47
C ARG A 515 24.98 -19.61 -6.06
N SER A 516 25.20 -20.77 -5.45
CA SER A 516 24.91 -21.02 -4.03
C SER A 516 26.19 -21.25 -3.23
N GLY A 517 26.73 -20.16 -2.66
CA GLY A 517 27.90 -20.24 -1.79
C GLY A 517 27.55 -20.80 -0.41
N HIS A 518 28.04 -21.99 -0.10
CA HIS A 518 28.13 -22.50 1.27
C HIS A 518 29.59 -22.88 1.54
N ARG A 519 30.36 -21.98 2.17
CA ARG A 519 31.65 -22.37 2.77
C ARG A 519 31.37 -23.16 4.05
N PRO A 520 31.75 -24.45 4.16
CA PRO A 520 31.95 -25.05 5.47
C PRO A 520 33.18 -24.35 6.07
N GLY A 521 33.00 -23.71 7.22
CA GLY A 521 34.08 -23.02 7.92
C GLY A 521 35.16 -24.00 8.36
N ASN A 522 36.24 -24.11 7.59
CA ASN A 522 37.51 -24.61 8.09
C ASN A 522 38.22 -23.47 8.82
N GLN A 523 37.84 -23.23 10.07
CA GLN A 523 38.70 -22.58 11.05
C GLN A 523 38.90 -23.55 12.22
N GLU A 524 39.86 -24.45 12.10
CA GLU A 524 40.57 -24.91 13.28
C GLU A 524 41.71 -23.93 13.59
N PRO A 525 41.79 -23.41 14.83
CA PRO A 525 42.86 -22.52 15.24
C PRO A 525 44.15 -23.33 15.41
N ARG A 526 45.23 -22.88 14.76
CA ARG A 526 46.60 -23.29 15.09
C ARG A 526 46.89 -22.88 16.54
N LEU A 527 46.71 -23.81 17.47
CA LEU A 527 47.28 -23.75 18.80
C LEU A 527 48.16 -24.99 19.02
N ARG A 528 49.47 -24.71 19.11
CA ARG A 528 50.52 -25.65 19.49
C ARG A 528 50.10 -26.43 20.74
N ARG A 529 50.13 -27.76 20.69
CA ARG A 529 50.28 -28.60 21.89
C ARG A 529 51.61 -29.34 21.84
N THR A 530 52.44 -29.00 22.80
CA THR A 530 53.51 -29.81 23.35
C THR A 530 52.95 -31.12 23.90
N GLY A 531 53.57 -32.25 23.53
CA GLY A 531 54.01 -33.29 24.45
C GLY A 531 53.00 -34.18 25.20
N SER A 532 53.20 -35.48 24.99
CA SER A 532 52.99 -36.65 25.86
C SER A 532 51.60 -37.31 26.01
N ASP A 533 51.61 -38.57 25.56
CA ASP A 533 51.12 -39.79 26.20
C ASP A 533 49.79 -40.46 25.79
N ARG A 534 50.00 -41.59 25.05
CA ARG A 534 49.50 -42.98 25.21
C ARG A 534 48.01 -43.35 25.06
N GLY A 535 47.81 -44.34 24.16
CA GLY A 535 46.80 -45.43 24.17
C GLY A 535 45.43 -45.03 23.61
N GLU A 536 44.72 -45.78 22.76
CA GLU A 536 44.78 -47.14 22.22
C GLU A 536 44.02 -47.16 20.87
N ALA A 537 44.38 -48.08 19.96
CA ALA A 537 43.60 -48.47 18.76
C ALA A 537 42.77 -49.74 19.12
N PRO A 538 41.82 -50.31 18.30
CA PRO A 538 41.90 -50.45 16.83
C PRO A 538 40.57 -50.53 16.03
N GLY A 539 40.66 -50.69 14.70
CA GLY A 539 39.63 -51.32 13.86
C GLY A 539 39.45 -50.68 12.47
N ALA A 540 40.39 -50.85 11.55
CA ALA A 540 40.39 -51.87 10.49
C ALA A 540 39.63 -51.47 9.20
N VAL A 541 40.45 -51.11 8.20
CA VAL A 541 40.14 -51.02 6.77
C VAL A 541 39.86 -52.42 6.19
N ARG A 542 38.86 -52.52 5.32
CA ARG A 542 38.79 -53.55 4.26
C ARG A 542 38.36 -52.92 2.95
N GLU A 543 39.16 -53.17 1.93
CA GLU A 543 38.95 -52.82 0.53
C GLU A 543 38.03 -53.81 -0.22
N CYS A 544 37.43 -53.27 -1.31
CA CYS A 544 37.07 -53.88 -2.60
C CYS A 544 35.88 -54.88 -2.70
N PRO A 545 35.16 -54.94 -3.86
CA PRO A 545 35.67 -54.65 -5.20
C PRO A 545 34.81 -53.77 -6.13
N SER A 546 35.52 -53.27 -7.15
CA SER A 546 35.05 -52.86 -8.47
C SER A 546 33.96 -53.79 -9.03
N VAL A 547 32.86 -53.20 -9.49
CA VAL A 547 31.84 -53.86 -10.32
C VAL A 547 31.68 -53.09 -11.62
N GLU A 548 31.49 -53.89 -12.67
CA GLU A 548 31.68 -53.67 -14.10
C GLU A 548 30.77 -52.61 -14.74
N ARG A 549 31.26 -52.10 -15.88
CA ARG A 549 30.48 -51.31 -16.84
C ARG A 549 29.36 -52.17 -17.41
N GLY A 550 28.13 -51.67 -17.31
CA GLY A 550 27.00 -52.13 -18.13
C GLY A 550 25.79 -52.60 -17.33
N GLN A 551 25.00 -51.66 -16.81
CA GLN A 551 23.55 -51.84 -16.59
C GLN A 551 22.80 -50.51 -16.80
N PRO A 552 21.53 -50.52 -17.25
CA PRO A 552 20.77 -49.31 -17.52
C PRO A 552 20.24 -48.66 -16.23
N TRP A 553 20.34 -47.33 -16.17
CA TRP A 553 19.85 -46.49 -15.07
C TRP A 553 18.31 -46.44 -15.03
N PRO A 554 17.67 -46.27 -13.85
CA PRO A 554 16.22 -46.24 -13.74
C PRO A 554 15.64 -44.89 -14.21
N ARG A 555 14.50 -44.98 -14.90
CA ARG A 555 13.67 -43.87 -15.41
C ARG A 555 13.22 -42.90 -14.31
N CYS A 556 13.03 -41.63 -14.69
CA CYS A 556 12.54 -40.48 -13.92
C CYS A 556 11.71 -40.82 -12.67
N LEU A 557 12.18 -40.35 -11.50
CA LEU A 557 11.45 -40.43 -10.24
C LEU A 557 10.34 -39.38 -10.20
N ARG A 558 9.10 -39.85 -10.09
CA ARG A 558 7.90 -39.04 -9.83
C ARG A 558 7.72 -38.81 -8.34
N LEU A 559 7.63 -37.56 -7.90
CA LEU A 559 7.11 -37.24 -6.57
C LEU A 559 5.57 -37.32 -6.61
N ARG A 560 4.98 -38.35 -5.99
CA ARG A 560 3.53 -38.40 -5.76
C ARG A 560 3.21 -37.53 -4.54
N GLY A 561 2.58 -36.38 -4.77
CA GLY A 561 1.88 -35.64 -3.72
C GLY A 561 0.81 -36.51 -3.06
N ARG A 562 0.84 -36.63 -1.74
CA ARG A 562 -0.21 -37.29 -0.95
C ARG A 562 -1.45 -36.40 -0.93
N THR A 563 -2.54 -36.88 -1.49
CA THR A 563 -3.89 -36.37 -1.17
C THR A 563 -4.34 -36.85 0.21
N PRO A 564 -5.19 -36.10 0.93
CA PRO A 564 -5.64 -36.48 2.27
C PRO A 564 -6.56 -37.70 2.19
N ARG A 565 -6.31 -38.70 3.05
CA ARG A 565 -7.18 -39.85 3.28
C ARG A 565 -8.52 -39.37 3.87
N GLN A 566 -9.60 -39.52 3.12
CA GLN A 566 -10.94 -39.66 3.70
C GLN A 566 -11.06 -41.07 4.30
N GLY A 567 -11.22 -41.15 5.61
CA GLY A 567 -11.58 -42.38 6.31
C GLY A 567 -13.04 -42.75 6.05
N LYS A 568 -13.27 -44.02 5.72
CA LYS A 568 -14.58 -44.68 5.84
C LYS A 568 -14.38 -45.91 6.74
N GLU A 569 -15.20 -46.00 7.77
CA GLU A 569 -15.45 -47.23 8.54
C GLU A 569 -16.98 -47.42 8.63
N ASP A 570 -17.44 -48.31 7.76
CA ASP A 570 -18.51 -49.31 7.77
C ASP A 570 -19.65 -49.44 8.83
N GLN A 571 -20.75 -50.00 8.27
CA GLN A 571 -21.89 -50.80 8.81
C GLN A 571 -23.14 -50.07 9.32
N ALA A 572 -24.41 -50.43 9.02
CA ALA A 572 -25.12 -51.28 8.03
C ALA A 572 -26.66 -50.94 8.19
N PRO A 573 -27.67 -51.71 7.71
CA PRO A 573 -28.53 -51.30 6.59
C PRO A 573 -30.04 -51.22 6.88
N SER A 574 -30.84 -50.57 6.00
CA SER A 574 -32.24 -50.99 5.77
C SER A 574 -32.85 -50.54 4.42
N ARG A 575 -33.19 -51.56 3.62
CA ARG A 575 -34.39 -51.79 2.79
C ARG A 575 -35.12 -50.61 2.12
N GLY A 576 -35.30 -50.74 0.79
CA GLY A 576 -36.47 -50.21 0.09
C GLY A 576 -36.22 -49.88 -1.39
N ALA A 577 -36.62 -50.78 -2.28
CA ALA A 577 -36.84 -50.55 -3.71
C ALA A 577 -38.22 -51.14 -4.06
N PRO A 578 -38.83 -50.94 -5.25
CA PRO A 578 -38.66 -49.99 -6.38
C PRO A 578 -40.07 -49.39 -6.76
N PRO A 579 -40.48 -49.07 -8.03
CA PRO A 579 -39.80 -49.00 -9.33
C PRO A 579 -40.17 -47.85 -10.33
N ALA A 580 -39.31 -47.76 -11.36
CA ALA A 580 -39.54 -47.58 -12.82
C ALA A 580 -40.26 -46.36 -13.44
N HIS A 581 -39.58 -45.74 -14.44
CA HIS A 581 -39.98 -45.54 -15.87
C HIS A 581 -39.10 -44.40 -16.46
N ALA A 582 -38.18 -44.63 -17.42
CA ALA A 582 -38.30 -44.95 -18.85
C ALA A 582 -38.40 -43.72 -19.80
N LYS A 583 -37.53 -43.75 -20.83
CA LYS A 583 -37.55 -43.08 -22.15
C LYS A 583 -36.89 -41.70 -22.32
N GLY A 584 -35.90 -41.65 -23.23
CA GLY A 584 -35.30 -40.44 -23.82
C GLY A 584 -36.13 -39.91 -25.01
N PRO A 585 -35.49 -39.53 -26.13
CA PRO A 585 -34.75 -38.28 -26.39
C PRO A 585 -35.43 -37.44 -27.50
N VAL A 586 -35.04 -36.16 -27.69
CA VAL A 586 -35.43 -35.39 -28.90
C VAL A 586 -34.26 -34.61 -29.50
N ARG A 587 -34.16 -34.74 -30.82
CA ARG A 587 -33.22 -34.17 -31.79
C ARG A 587 -33.79 -32.91 -32.48
N ASN A 588 -32.86 -32.10 -33.01
CA ASN A 588 -32.86 -31.36 -34.30
C ASN A 588 -33.85 -30.20 -34.56
N ARG A 589 -33.31 -29.06 -35.06
CA ARG A 589 -33.25 -28.64 -36.50
C ARG A 589 -32.73 -27.18 -36.64
N HIS A 590 -31.66 -26.93 -37.41
CA HIS A 590 -31.57 -26.28 -38.75
C HIS A 590 -31.78 -24.74 -38.76
N ARG A 591 -31.04 -23.87 -39.47
CA ARG A 591 -30.36 -23.84 -40.81
C ARG A 591 -29.15 -22.84 -40.76
N ARG A 592 -27.95 -23.05 -41.34
CA ARG A 592 -27.46 -22.91 -42.77
C ARG A 592 -27.72 -21.51 -43.40
N CYS A 593 -26.67 -20.69 -43.67
CA CYS A 593 -25.82 -20.57 -44.91
C CYS A 593 -26.45 -19.60 -45.95
N ASP A 594 -25.81 -18.70 -46.72
CA ASP A 594 -24.42 -18.48 -47.21
C ASP A 594 -24.23 -17.04 -47.79
N SER A 595 -22.96 -16.63 -48.01
CA SER A 595 -22.35 -15.80 -49.11
C SER A 595 -22.87 -14.36 -49.40
N GLY A 596 -22.08 -13.27 -49.40
CA GLY A 596 -20.93 -12.88 -50.26
C GLY A 596 -21.41 -12.18 -51.57
N PRO A 597 -20.65 -11.32 -52.33
CA PRO A 597 -19.25 -10.85 -52.22
C PRO A 597 -18.97 -9.35 -52.64
N GLU A 598 -17.67 -8.95 -52.64
CA GLU A 598 -16.90 -7.95 -53.50
C GLU A 598 -17.37 -6.46 -53.64
N GLY A 599 -16.55 -5.40 -53.75
CA GLY A 599 -15.11 -5.16 -53.88
C GLY A 599 -14.79 -3.66 -54.23
N SER A 600 -13.48 -3.31 -54.31
CA SER A 600 -12.83 -2.23 -55.13
C SER A 600 -12.59 -0.76 -54.64
N THR A 601 -11.30 -0.48 -54.36
CA THR A 601 -10.32 0.57 -54.82
C THR A 601 -10.61 2.08 -55.08
N ARG A 602 -9.69 2.95 -54.57
CA ARG A 602 -8.95 4.13 -55.16
C ARG A 602 -8.68 5.19 -54.07
N ALA A 603 -7.45 5.58 -53.70
CA ALA A 603 -6.38 6.35 -54.36
C ALA A 603 -6.57 7.91 -54.39
N ALA A 604 -5.63 8.61 -53.74
CA ALA A 604 -4.88 9.80 -54.21
C ALA A 604 -5.05 11.18 -53.51
N GLN A 605 -3.88 11.80 -53.27
CA GLN A 605 -3.49 13.24 -53.43
C GLN A 605 -3.46 14.22 -52.22
N HIS A 606 -2.23 14.56 -51.83
CA HIS A 606 -1.72 15.89 -51.38
C HIS A 606 -2.01 17.00 -52.42
N PRO A 607 -2.05 18.32 -52.09
CA PRO A 607 -0.83 19.17 -51.91
C PRO A 607 -1.06 20.45 -50.99
N PRO A 608 -0.33 21.60 -51.09
CA PRO A 608 0.78 21.94 -50.18
C PRO A 608 0.77 23.39 -49.59
N CYS A 609 1.82 23.67 -48.78
CA CYS A 609 2.47 24.92 -48.34
C CYS A 609 1.96 26.31 -48.81
N ARG A 610 1.96 27.31 -47.90
CA ARG A 610 2.68 28.62 -48.03
C ARG A 610 2.42 29.62 -46.88
N GLY A 611 3.48 30.36 -46.51
CA GLY A 611 3.48 31.73 -45.95
C GLY A 611 3.38 31.78 -44.42
N GLY A 612 4.34 32.30 -43.64
CA GLY A 612 5.23 33.44 -43.87
C GLY A 612 4.59 34.70 -43.26
N GLY A 613 5.12 35.19 -42.14
CA GLY A 613 4.65 36.43 -41.53
C GLY A 613 5.07 36.63 -40.08
N ASP A 614 6.33 37.00 -39.87
CA ASP A 614 6.81 37.69 -38.68
C ASP A 614 6.40 39.17 -38.76
N MET A 615 5.83 39.74 -37.69
CA MET A 615 5.92 41.17 -37.37
C MET A 615 5.48 41.43 -35.92
N SER A 616 6.49 41.50 -35.05
CA SER A 616 6.80 42.63 -34.17
C SER A 616 5.72 43.67 -33.79
N GLU A 617 5.60 43.86 -32.47
CA GLU A 617 5.53 45.13 -31.73
C GLU A 617 4.49 46.21 -32.11
N ARG A 618 3.66 46.57 -31.11
CA ARG A 618 3.49 47.96 -30.60
C ARG A 618 2.58 47.94 -29.36
N ARG A 619 3.14 48.24 -28.18
CA ARG A 619 3.18 49.55 -27.49
C ARG A 619 1.94 49.87 -26.65
N ARG A 620 2.23 50.09 -25.35
CA ARG A 620 1.81 51.19 -24.44
C ARG A 620 0.30 51.47 -24.31
N ALA A 621 -0.26 51.89 -23.18
CA ALA A 621 0.07 52.06 -21.78
C ALA A 621 -1.13 52.84 -21.17
N ILE A 622 -1.16 52.99 -19.84
CA ILE A 622 -1.82 54.05 -19.05
C ILE A 622 -3.36 53.99 -18.90
N LEU A 623 -3.87 53.71 -17.70
CA LEU A 623 -4.30 54.74 -16.73
C LEU A 623 -4.97 54.15 -15.48
N SER A 624 -4.29 54.42 -14.37
CA SER A 624 -4.81 54.54 -13.01
C SER A 624 -6.14 55.31 -12.93
N ARG A 625 -7.08 54.83 -12.09
CA ARG A 625 -8.03 55.70 -11.38
C ARG A 625 -8.46 55.09 -10.04
N ARG A 626 -7.97 55.70 -8.96
CA ARG A 626 -8.57 55.66 -7.62
C ARG A 626 -9.92 56.39 -7.64
N ARG A 627 -10.96 55.82 -7.06
CA ARG A 627 -12.00 56.57 -6.32
C ARG A 627 -12.54 55.76 -5.14
N ARG A 628 -12.92 56.53 -4.13
CA ARG A 628 -13.25 56.26 -2.72
C ARG A 628 -14.67 55.68 -2.51
N PRO A 629 -15.03 55.27 -1.27
CA PRO A 629 -16.09 54.32 -0.97
C PRO A 629 -17.46 54.98 -0.78
N VAL A 630 -18.53 54.18 -0.92
CA VAL A 630 -19.90 54.53 -0.53
C VAL A 630 -20.37 53.54 0.55
N LYS A 631 -20.85 54.10 1.67
CA LYS A 631 -21.57 53.42 2.75
C LYS A 631 -23.07 53.38 2.43
N SER A 632 -23.76 52.43 3.08
CA SER A 632 -25.21 52.24 3.31
C SER A 632 -25.68 50.93 2.65
N GLU A 633 -26.55 50.10 3.21
CA GLU A 633 -27.44 50.20 4.37
C GLU A 633 -27.89 48.77 4.72
N SER A 634 -28.14 48.53 6.00
CA SER A 634 -28.65 47.28 6.58
C SER A 634 -30.13 47.06 6.28
N HIS A 635 -30.52 45.87 5.80
CA HIS A 635 -31.91 45.38 5.85
C HIS A 635 -31.94 43.90 6.28
N HIS A 636 -32.57 43.65 7.43
CA HIS A 636 -33.05 42.33 7.87
C HIS A 636 -34.26 41.89 7.03
N PRO A 637 -34.49 40.57 6.92
CA PRO A 637 -35.85 40.08 7.12
C PRO A 637 -35.95 38.84 8.03
N HIS A 638 -37.02 38.84 8.83
CA HIS A 638 -37.52 37.72 9.62
C HIS A 638 -38.30 36.70 8.74
N PRO A 639 -38.53 35.47 9.23
CA PRO A 639 -38.81 34.29 8.41
C PRO A 639 -40.30 33.99 8.23
N SER A 640 -40.66 33.38 7.09
CA SER A 640 -41.98 32.80 6.86
C SER A 640 -41.94 31.27 6.79
N ARG A 641 -42.96 30.70 7.42
CA ARG A 641 -43.23 29.29 7.72
C ARG A 641 -43.53 28.38 6.52
N LYS A 642 -43.16 27.09 6.73
CA LYS A 642 -43.89 25.83 6.49
C LYS A 642 -44.40 25.50 5.08
N THR A 643 -43.85 24.41 4.53
CA THR A 643 -44.62 23.27 3.98
C THR A 643 -43.82 21.98 4.15
N SER A 644 -44.47 20.93 4.66
CA SER A 644 -43.91 19.58 4.82
C SER A 644 -44.10 18.74 3.55
N PRO A 645 -43.30 17.68 3.33
CA PRO A 645 -43.26 16.92 2.09
C PRO A 645 -44.15 15.66 2.09
N HIS A 646 -44.49 15.20 0.88
CA HIS A 646 -45.09 13.89 0.63
C HIS A 646 -44.04 12.77 0.70
N THR A 647 -44.30 11.79 1.56
CA THR A 647 -43.56 10.54 1.74
C THR A 647 -43.89 9.54 0.62
N LEU A 648 -42.87 8.88 0.07
CA LEU A 648 -42.99 7.64 -0.71
C LEU A 648 -42.12 6.57 -0.05
N PHE A 649 -42.78 5.47 0.32
CA PHE A 649 -42.27 4.29 1.02
C PHE A 649 -41.34 3.46 0.12
N ALA A 650 -40.26 2.92 0.70
CA ALA A 650 -39.64 1.68 0.25
C ALA A 650 -39.29 0.82 1.48
N LEU A 651 -39.94 -0.34 1.57
CA LEU A 651 -39.73 -1.41 2.53
C LEU A 651 -38.44 -2.17 2.19
N PHE A 652 -37.55 -2.38 3.17
CA PHE A 652 -36.75 -3.61 3.25
C PHE A 652 -36.53 -4.00 4.70
N SER A 653 -36.74 -5.29 4.96
CA SER A 653 -36.76 -5.96 6.25
C SER A 653 -35.59 -6.96 6.30
N ALA A 654 -34.75 -6.86 7.32
CA ALA A 654 -33.89 -7.91 7.90
C ALA A 654 -33.13 -7.22 9.06
N GLY A 655 -33.17 -7.63 10.33
CA GLY A 655 -33.36 -8.96 10.87
C GLY A 655 -32.01 -9.56 11.26
N ASN A 656 -31.37 -9.07 12.33
CA ASN A 656 -30.75 -9.94 13.34
C ASN A 656 -30.22 -9.14 14.55
N GLN A 657 -30.76 -9.50 15.71
CA GLN A 657 -30.32 -9.12 17.03
C GLN A 657 -29.14 -9.99 17.43
N HIS A 658 -28.10 -9.41 18.05
CA HIS A 658 -27.35 -10.10 19.09
C HIS A 658 -26.94 -9.11 20.18
N SER A 659 -27.49 -9.37 21.35
CA SER A 659 -27.28 -8.73 22.65
C SER A 659 -26.06 -9.31 23.36
N VAL A 660 -25.13 -8.46 23.81
CA VAL A 660 -24.22 -8.68 24.95
C VAL A 660 -23.89 -7.26 25.46
N GLY A 661 -24.18 -6.80 26.68
CA GLY A 661 -24.14 -7.47 27.97
C GLY A 661 -23.08 -6.75 28.81
N HIS A 662 -23.40 -5.55 29.32
CA HIS A 662 -22.54 -4.76 30.19
C HIS A 662 -22.22 -5.49 31.51
N ARG A 663 -20.95 -5.42 31.92
CA ARG A 663 -20.54 -5.06 33.28
C ARG A 663 -19.48 -3.97 33.19
#